data_AF-A0AA88YQ96-F1
#
_entry.id   AF-A0AA88YQ96-F1
#
_cell.length_a   1.000
_cell.length_b   1.000
_cell.length_c   1.000
_cell.angle_alpha   90.00
_cell.angle_beta   90.00
_cell.angle_gamma   90.00
#
_symmetry.space_group_name_H-M   'P 1'
#
loop_
_entity.id
_entity.type
_entity.pdbx_description
1 polymer ?
#
loop_
_entity_poly.entity_id
_entity_poly.type
_entity_poly.pdbx_seq_one_letter_code
_entity_poly.pdbx_strand_id
1 'polypeptide(L)'
;MSDDGREEEKDEEEPLKYAPPITALPPKVVQQEESQVEVSSSPAFQCLDELFQDGKLTGTKVALLKSKYTEIHDALRKTRDSETNLLKLAKEYTQKLEKQTSDLEKTDITFPAGPNANEVIKLREQYLKFRNETEKAEDRKYQVEYKREMLEEEVKIMQREYSRMPKAGEIEKKIKELQAACEEMKKEIVNRQMESKTLKEDVENTKRQNQLEAKDLEKELDEMERLKADLVKVNTLPNQLEKEANKLARQKNDIENQLKQLETEYQTLVSNVSQHKSKHSELDEEKYETEQELKKQQSILNQKERELNDLMKDYEYAKDREAVLNADRGTLDMSLRHILLEKKNAHDSHSWRSREKDKDMRTMKKMELQMKVAEESLAHTKTIHEKVKSQVDGMPKDDGSLQKKKDDLAKEVEQTKRALATQNNLTAVEHVKLEASAAEEQNLLYEQSDLRIEVVELTRLAAIKADEREQKARDFMRAEMRYHKAREDKKTKELQIEDHKKKYQEMQIKLKDFAKLYDVIKNERNKCVNLIQTSTQKAAEMKEKIKILQNEIEILRTNVMQKDKLLQKSRLKHMHLIVMRDGLRNEVAKQVAFCTEMKATVEQQKMDLSKLNMMMNQGEEESSKLRDRYSKEEKKRNDRGLKLIQREEEVCIFYEKVNIEEQMIRNGNVELQAREEEIRFLKLQINEEKRKQELLWKQLPNKKALDEN
;
A
#
# COMPACT_ATOMS: atom_id res chain seq x y z
N MET A 1 63.70 6.43 -13.52
CA MET A 1 64.09 5.08 -13.94
C MET A 1 63.45 4.08 -13.00
N SER A 2 62.25 3.64 -13.33
CA SER A 2 61.65 2.43 -12.78
C SER A 2 60.63 1.96 -13.83
N ASP A 3 60.92 0.77 -14.31
CA ASP A 3 60.21 -0.05 -15.26
C ASP A 3 58.92 -0.58 -14.61
N ASP A 4 57.78 -0.56 -15.31
CA ASP A 4 56.59 -1.29 -14.88
C ASP A 4 55.83 -1.81 -16.11
N GLY A 5 56.04 -3.09 -16.38
CA GLY A 5 55.45 -3.83 -17.49
C GLY A 5 53.98 -4.13 -17.22
N ARG A 6 53.14 -3.87 -18.22
CA ARG A 6 51.78 -4.40 -18.31
C ARG A 6 51.84 -5.79 -18.93
N GLU A 7 51.51 -6.82 -18.16
CA GLU A 7 51.07 -8.11 -18.69
C GLU A 7 49.53 -8.13 -18.72
N GLU A 8 48.99 -8.42 -19.91
CA GLU A 8 47.58 -8.71 -20.15
C GLU A 8 47.32 -10.19 -19.81
N GLU A 9 46.60 -10.47 -18.71
CA GLU A 9 46.04 -11.80 -18.46
C GLU A 9 44.77 -12.00 -19.29
N LYS A 10 44.84 -12.95 -20.24
CA LYS A 10 43.69 -13.54 -20.90
C LYS A 10 43.22 -14.72 -20.05
N ASP A 11 42.08 -14.57 -19.40
CA ASP A 11 41.36 -15.70 -18.79
C ASP A 11 40.60 -16.47 -19.88
N GLU A 12 41.10 -17.66 -20.22
CA GLU A 12 40.37 -18.68 -20.96
C GLU A 12 39.43 -19.44 -19.99
N GLU A 13 38.11 -19.26 -20.15
CA GLU A 13 37.12 -20.06 -19.41
C GLU A 13 37.12 -21.52 -19.89
N GLU A 14 37.66 -22.43 -19.07
CA GLU A 14 37.48 -23.88 -19.24
C GLU A 14 36.01 -24.30 -19.03
N PRO A 15 35.44 -25.20 -19.86
CA PRO A 15 34.09 -25.68 -19.67
C PRO A 15 34.01 -26.68 -18.50
N LEU A 16 33.15 -26.36 -17.52
CA LEU A 16 32.77 -27.19 -16.37
C LEU A 16 32.47 -28.65 -16.78
N LYS A 17 33.37 -29.57 -16.42
CA LYS A 17 33.14 -31.02 -16.46
C LYS A 17 32.02 -31.38 -15.49
N TYR A 18 30.96 -31.99 -16.03
CA TYR A 18 29.88 -32.60 -15.26
C TYR A 18 30.46 -33.65 -14.29
N ALA A 19 30.34 -33.41 -12.98
CA ALA A 19 30.67 -34.41 -11.97
C ALA A 19 29.56 -35.48 -11.92
N PRO A 20 29.90 -36.78 -11.91
CA PRO A 20 28.91 -37.84 -11.73
C PRO A 20 28.29 -37.77 -10.32
N PRO A 21 27.04 -38.23 -10.14
CA PRO A 21 26.36 -38.17 -8.86
C PRO A 21 27.13 -38.95 -7.80
N ILE A 22 27.27 -38.36 -6.61
CA ILE A 22 27.95 -38.95 -5.47
C ILE A 22 27.15 -40.18 -5.04
N THR A 23 27.57 -41.38 -5.46
CA THR A 23 27.11 -42.63 -4.88
C THR A 23 27.76 -42.75 -3.52
N ALA A 24 26.98 -42.64 -2.44
CA ALA A 24 27.47 -42.80 -1.09
C ALA A 24 28.03 -44.22 -0.92
N LEU A 25 29.36 -44.34 -0.91
CA LEU A 25 30.03 -45.56 -0.48
C LEU A 25 29.71 -45.78 1.01
N PRO A 26 29.29 -46.99 1.42
CA PRO A 26 29.02 -47.26 2.83
C PRO A 26 30.31 -47.08 3.63
N PRO A 27 30.24 -46.46 4.84
CA PRO A 27 31.43 -46.21 5.63
C PRO A 27 32.10 -47.55 5.99
N LYS A 28 33.40 -47.65 5.69
CA LYS A 28 34.24 -48.76 6.15
C LYS A 28 34.34 -48.68 7.67
N VAL A 29 33.57 -49.53 8.35
CA VAL A 29 33.72 -49.77 9.79
C VAL A 29 35.05 -50.48 10.00
N VAL A 30 36.06 -49.74 10.49
CA VAL A 30 37.25 -50.36 11.07
C VAL A 30 36.77 -51.00 12.38
N GLN A 31 36.63 -52.32 12.40
CA GLN A 31 36.47 -53.06 13.64
C GLN A 31 37.78 -52.94 14.43
N GLN A 32 37.91 -51.90 15.25
CA GLN A 32 38.84 -51.98 16.37
C GLN A 32 38.24 -52.98 17.36
N GLU A 33 38.81 -54.17 17.41
CA GLU A 33 38.65 -55.12 18.51
C GLU A 33 39.28 -54.51 19.77
N GLU A 34 38.66 -53.49 20.35
CA GLU A 34 38.82 -53.28 21.79
C GLU A 34 38.00 -54.36 22.47
N SER A 35 38.73 -55.36 22.96
CA SER A 35 38.20 -56.44 23.77
C SER A 35 37.34 -55.87 24.89
N GLN A 36 36.42 -56.68 25.39
CA GLN A 36 35.57 -56.37 26.54
C GLN A 36 36.45 -56.12 27.78
N VAL A 37 37.02 -54.93 27.90
CA VAL A 37 37.78 -54.50 29.06
C VAL A 37 36.76 -54.03 30.10
N GLU A 38 36.72 -54.69 31.25
CA GLU A 38 35.87 -54.26 32.36
C GLU A 38 36.21 -52.79 32.71
N VAL A 39 35.20 -51.94 32.92
CA VAL A 39 35.36 -50.49 33.11
C VAL A 39 36.36 -50.14 34.22
N SER A 40 36.43 -51.01 35.24
CA SER A 40 37.37 -51.00 36.37
C SER A 40 38.85 -51.11 35.97
N SER A 41 39.14 -51.73 34.83
CA SER A 41 40.49 -51.93 34.26
C SER A 41 40.84 -50.91 33.18
N SER A 42 39.98 -49.90 32.97
CA SER A 42 40.28 -48.81 32.04
C SER A 42 41.48 -47.97 32.51
N PRO A 43 42.33 -47.49 31.59
CA PRO A 43 43.42 -46.57 31.93
C PRO A 43 42.93 -45.32 32.68
N ALA A 44 41.70 -44.87 32.41
CA ALA A 44 41.10 -43.75 33.10
C ALA A 44 40.82 -44.04 34.58
N PHE A 45 40.39 -45.26 34.94
CA PHE A 45 40.21 -45.65 36.34
C PHE A 45 41.55 -45.75 37.07
N GLN A 46 42.59 -46.25 36.40
CA GLN A 46 43.95 -46.34 36.95
C GLN A 46 44.54 -44.96 37.23
N CYS A 47 44.43 -44.01 36.29
CA CYS A 47 44.86 -42.63 36.51
C CYS A 47 44.09 -41.93 37.66
N LEU A 48 42.79 -42.23 37.82
CA LEU A 48 42.00 -41.68 38.92
C LEU A 48 42.43 -42.26 40.29
N ASP A 49 42.86 -43.52 40.33
CA ASP A 49 43.41 -44.13 41.55
C ASP A 49 44.80 -43.63 41.89
N GLU A 50 45.66 -43.41 40.89
CA GLU A 50 46.99 -42.80 41.07
C GLU A 50 46.87 -41.37 41.62
N LEU A 51 45.95 -40.56 41.07
CA LEU A 51 45.69 -39.20 41.55
C LEU A 51 45.07 -39.16 42.97
N PHE A 52 44.42 -40.23 43.40
CA PHE A 52 43.97 -40.41 44.79
C PHE A 52 45.14 -40.77 45.71
N GLN A 53 46.01 -41.69 45.29
CA GLN A 53 47.22 -42.09 46.04
C GLN A 53 48.21 -40.93 46.22
N ASP A 54 48.34 -40.07 45.20
CA ASP A 54 49.11 -38.81 45.24
C ASP A 54 48.52 -37.73 46.16
N GLY A 55 47.35 -37.97 46.77
CA GLY A 55 46.66 -37.02 47.65
C GLY A 55 46.06 -35.81 46.94
N LYS A 56 46.10 -35.76 45.60
CA LYS A 56 45.62 -34.64 44.78
C LYS A 56 44.10 -34.62 44.65
N LEU A 57 43.44 -35.77 44.77
CA LEU A 57 41.99 -35.90 44.75
C LEU A 57 41.49 -36.54 46.06
N THR A 58 40.35 -36.04 46.56
CA THR A 58 39.67 -36.65 47.70
C THR A 58 38.88 -37.88 47.25
N GLY A 59 38.72 -38.87 48.14
CA GLY A 59 38.05 -40.14 47.80
C GLY A 59 36.62 -39.94 47.26
N THR A 60 35.90 -38.93 47.77
CA THR A 60 34.57 -38.56 47.29
C THR A 60 34.59 -38.04 45.84
N LYS A 61 35.62 -37.28 45.44
CA LYS A 61 35.78 -36.79 44.06
C LYS A 61 36.16 -37.91 43.11
N VAL A 62 37.01 -38.84 43.53
CA VAL A 62 37.39 -40.01 42.72
C VAL A 62 36.19 -40.93 42.49
N ALA A 63 35.40 -41.21 43.52
CA ALA A 63 34.16 -41.98 43.38
C ALA A 63 33.17 -41.33 42.40
N LEU A 64 33.00 -40.02 42.47
CA LEU A 64 32.13 -39.27 41.55
C LEU A 64 32.65 -39.32 40.09
N LEU A 65 33.95 -39.15 39.88
CA LEU A 65 34.56 -39.19 38.55
C LEU A 65 34.53 -40.60 37.95
N LYS A 66 34.76 -41.63 38.76
CA LYS A 66 34.58 -43.03 38.36
C LYS A 66 33.14 -43.32 37.99
N SER A 67 32.15 -42.86 38.77
CA SER A 67 30.73 -42.99 38.44
C SER A 67 30.40 -42.36 37.08
N LYS A 68 30.84 -41.11 36.86
CA LYS A 68 30.62 -40.40 35.59
C LYS A 68 31.28 -41.10 34.40
N TYR A 69 32.48 -41.64 34.59
CA TYR A 69 33.16 -42.38 33.52
C TYR A 69 32.42 -43.69 33.20
N THR A 70 31.91 -44.42 34.19
CA THR A 70 31.08 -45.60 33.98
C THR A 70 29.79 -45.26 33.23
N GLU A 71 29.11 -44.16 33.59
CA GLU A 71 27.91 -43.70 32.88
C GLU A 71 28.17 -43.40 31.40
N ILE A 72 29.29 -42.74 31.09
CA ILE A 72 29.69 -42.44 29.71
C ILE A 72 30.05 -43.73 28.96
N HIS A 73 30.78 -44.64 29.59
CA HIS A 73 31.14 -45.93 29.00
C HIS A 73 29.90 -46.78 28.69
N ASP A 74 28.93 -46.83 29.61
CA ASP A 74 27.66 -47.53 29.39
C ASP A 74 26.81 -46.89 28.29
N ALA A 75 26.80 -45.56 28.18
CA ALA A 75 26.14 -44.85 27.08
C ALA A 75 26.80 -45.17 25.72
N LEU A 76 28.14 -45.21 25.67
CA LEU A 76 28.89 -45.59 24.47
C LEU A 76 28.60 -47.04 24.08
N ARG A 77 28.59 -47.96 25.05
CA ARG A 77 28.24 -49.37 24.82
C ARG A 77 26.83 -49.51 24.24
N LYS A 78 25.82 -48.88 24.85
CA LYS A 78 24.43 -48.90 24.34
C LYS A 78 24.32 -48.34 22.92
N THR A 79 25.11 -47.32 22.60
CA THR A 79 25.14 -46.71 21.26
C THR A 79 25.78 -47.64 20.23
N ARG A 80 26.86 -48.35 20.60
CA ARG A 80 27.47 -49.37 19.72
C ARG A 80 26.56 -50.58 19.51
N ASP A 81 25.86 -51.01 20.55
CA ASP A 81 24.87 -52.10 20.46
C ASP A 81 23.70 -51.71 19.54
N SER A 82 23.22 -50.46 19.64
CA SER A 82 22.15 -49.97 18.76
C SER A 82 22.61 -49.82 17.31
N GLU A 83 23.82 -49.31 17.07
CA GLU A 83 24.44 -49.23 15.74
C GLU A 83 24.58 -50.62 15.10
N THR A 84 25.05 -51.60 15.87
CA THR A 84 25.20 -52.98 15.42
C THR A 84 23.84 -53.60 15.04
N ASN A 85 22.80 -53.32 15.81
CA ASN A 85 21.44 -53.78 15.51
C ASN A 85 20.86 -53.09 14.25
N LEU A 86 21.08 -51.79 14.09
CA LEU A 86 20.67 -51.05 12.89
C LEU A 86 21.37 -51.57 11.64
N LEU A 87 22.65 -51.92 11.73
CA LEU A 87 23.40 -52.53 10.62
C LEU A 87 22.88 -53.92 10.26
N LYS A 88 22.46 -54.73 11.24
CA LYS A 88 21.78 -56.02 10.97
C LYS A 88 20.45 -55.81 10.25
N LEU A 89 19.61 -54.90 10.75
CA LEU A 89 18.35 -54.52 10.11
C LEU A 89 18.56 -54.00 8.67
N ALA A 90 19.57 -53.16 8.45
CA ALA A 90 19.91 -52.68 7.12
C ALA A 90 20.27 -53.83 6.17
N LYS A 91 21.09 -54.80 6.61
CA LYS A 91 21.41 -56.00 5.81
C LYS A 91 20.18 -56.84 5.49
N GLU A 92 19.29 -57.05 6.46
CA GLU A 92 18.04 -57.77 6.24
C GLU A 92 17.13 -57.08 5.23
N TYR A 93 17.02 -55.75 5.28
CA TYR A 93 16.23 -54.99 4.31
C TYR A 93 16.86 -54.98 2.92
N THR A 94 18.19 -54.92 2.81
CA THR A 94 18.89 -55.05 1.53
C THR A 94 18.62 -56.42 0.90
N GLN A 95 18.68 -57.51 1.68
CA GLN A 95 18.34 -58.85 1.18
C GLN A 95 16.88 -58.98 0.75
N LYS A 96 15.95 -58.37 1.50
CA LYS A 96 14.52 -58.33 1.11
C LYS A 96 14.32 -57.56 -0.20
N LEU A 97 15.01 -56.43 -0.37
CA LEU A 97 14.99 -55.65 -1.61
C LEU A 97 15.53 -56.46 -2.78
N GLU A 98 16.71 -57.06 -2.67
CA GLU A 98 17.29 -57.90 -3.73
C GLU A 98 16.36 -59.04 -4.15
N LYS A 99 15.69 -59.68 -3.18
CA LYS A 99 14.70 -60.72 -3.46
C LYS A 99 13.49 -60.19 -4.23
N GLN A 100 12.94 -59.05 -3.82
CA GLN A 100 11.83 -58.41 -4.52
C GLN A 100 12.21 -57.95 -5.93
N THR A 101 13.43 -57.44 -6.12
CA THR A 101 13.95 -57.06 -7.44
C THR A 101 14.08 -58.27 -8.35
N SER A 102 14.59 -59.40 -7.83
CA SER A 102 14.69 -60.66 -8.59
C SER A 102 13.31 -61.24 -8.96
N ASP A 103 12.32 -61.13 -8.07
CA ASP A 103 10.96 -61.58 -8.33
C ASP A 103 10.25 -60.67 -9.37
N LEU A 104 10.55 -59.37 -9.36
CA LEU A 104 10.10 -58.42 -10.40
C LEU A 104 10.73 -58.72 -11.77
N GLU A 105 12.03 -58.98 -11.84
CA GLU A 105 12.70 -59.36 -13.09
C GLU A 105 12.16 -60.68 -13.67
N LYS A 106 11.85 -61.66 -12.81
CA LYS A 106 11.21 -62.92 -13.23
C LYS A 106 9.78 -62.71 -13.75
N THR A 107 9.03 -61.77 -13.17
CA THR A 107 7.67 -61.47 -13.63
C THR A 107 7.66 -60.68 -14.94
N ASP A 108 8.70 -59.87 -15.22
CA ASP A 108 8.89 -59.20 -16.52
C ASP A 108 9.30 -60.17 -17.65
N ILE A 109 10.06 -61.23 -17.35
CA ILE A 109 10.48 -62.24 -18.36
C ILE A 109 9.34 -63.24 -18.68
N THR A 110 8.38 -63.43 -17.76
CA THR A 110 7.30 -64.42 -17.89
C THR A 110 5.94 -63.78 -18.20
N PHE A 111 5.91 -62.64 -18.89
CA PHE A 111 4.65 -62.02 -19.32
C PHE A 111 4.22 -62.56 -20.69
N PRO A 112 3.09 -63.31 -20.81
CA PRO A 112 2.72 -63.94 -22.07
C PRO A 112 2.16 -62.89 -23.03
N ALA A 113 2.85 -62.69 -24.16
CA ALA A 113 2.38 -61.94 -25.32
C ALA A 113 1.25 -62.69 -26.06
N GLY A 114 0.15 -62.95 -25.36
CA GLY A 114 -1.06 -63.58 -25.87
C GLY A 114 -2.22 -62.59 -26.01
N PRO A 115 -3.33 -62.98 -26.67
CA PRO A 115 -4.48 -62.12 -26.97
C PRO A 115 -5.14 -61.45 -25.76
N ASN A 116 -4.93 -61.98 -24.55
CA ASN A 116 -5.48 -61.46 -23.29
C ASN A 116 -4.65 -60.30 -22.68
N ALA A 117 -3.44 -60.03 -23.20
CA ALA A 117 -2.61 -58.91 -22.75
C ALA A 117 -3.27 -57.54 -22.98
N ASN A 118 -4.08 -57.41 -24.04
CA ASN A 118 -4.80 -56.17 -24.34
C ASN A 118 -5.86 -55.83 -23.29
N GLU A 119 -6.47 -56.81 -22.64
CA GLU A 119 -7.51 -56.58 -21.64
C GLU A 119 -6.90 -56.22 -20.29
N VAL A 120 -5.82 -56.90 -19.90
CA VAL A 120 -5.05 -56.59 -18.69
C VAL A 120 -4.39 -55.21 -18.78
N ILE A 121 -3.85 -54.82 -19.94
CA ILE A 121 -3.29 -53.48 -20.17
C ILE A 121 -4.40 -52.41 -20.07
N LYS A 122 -5.56 -52.64 -20.69
CA LYS A 122 -6.71 -51.71 -20.59
C LYS A 122 -7.23 -51.59 -19.15
N LEU A 123 -7.30 -52.69 -18.41
CA LEU A 123 -7.69 -52.67 -16.99
C LEU A 123 -6.65 -51.93 -16.13
N ARG A 124 -5.36 -52.05 -16.45
CA ARG A 124 -4.27 -51.31 -15.77
C ARG A 124 -4.34 -49.81 -16.07
N GLU A 125 -4.60 -49.42 -17.32
CA GLU A 125 -4.84 -48.02 -17.70
C GLU A 125 -6.07 -47.44 -16.99
N GLN A 126 -7.17 -48.19 -16.93
CA GLN A 126 -8.38 -47.79 -16.19
C GLN A 126 -8.11 -47.68 -14.70
N TYR A 127 -7.40 -48.64 -14.10
CA TYR A 127 -7.01 -48.60 -12.68
C TYR A 127 -6.13 -47.38 -12.37
N LEU A 128 -5.12 -47.10 -13.19
CA LEU A 128 -4.28 -45.91 -13.05
C LEU A 128 -5.08 -44.62 -13.19
N LYS A 129 -6.03 -44.57 -14.12
CA LYS A 129 -6.93 -43.43 -14.29
C LYS A 129 -7.79 -43.21 -13.06
N PHE A 130 -8.46 -44.25 -12.56
CA PHE A 130 -9.27 -44.16 -11.35
C PHE A 130 -8.44 -43.83 -10.11
N ARG A 131 -7.24 -44.40 -9.97
CA ARG A 131 -6.33 -44.08 -8.87
C ARG A 131 -5.93 -42.60 -8.88
N ASN A 132 -5.57 -42.06 -10.05
CA ASN A 132 -5.24 -40.64 -10.19
C ASN A 132 -6.45 -39.73 -9.97
N GLU A 133 -7.65 -40.18 -10.33
CA GLU A 133 -8.89 -39.45 -10.04
C GLU A 133 -9.23 -39.45 -8.54
N THR A 134 -9.02 -40.57 -7.86
CA THR A 134 -9.16 -40.70 -6.40
C THR A 134 -8.16 -39.82 -5.66
N GLU A 135 -6.88 -39.83 -6.06
CA GLU A 135 -5.83 -39.00 -5.46
C GLU A 135 -6.14 -37.50 -5.62
N LYS A 136 -6.60 -37.08 -6.81
CA LYS A 136 -7.08 -35.71 -7.02
C LYS A 136 -8.31 -35.36 -6.17
N ALA A 137 -9.19 -36.32 -5.92
CA ALA A 137 -10.36 -36.12 -5.07
C ALA A 137 -9.95 -36.01 -3.59
N GLU A 138 -8.96 -36.79 -3.15
CA GLU A 138 -8.38 -36.73 -1.80
C GLU A 138 -7.65 -35.40 -1.57
N ASP A 139 -6.86 -34.92 -2.53
CA ASP A 139 -6.21 -33.59 -2.47
C ASP A 139 -7.25 -32.47 -2.37
N ARG A 140 -8.33 -32.55 -3.15
CA ARG A 140 -9.44 -31.59 -3.08
C ARG A 140 -10.14 -31.65 -1.73
N LYS A 141 -10.38 -32.86 -1.20
CA LYS A 141 -10.97 -33.04 0.13
C LYS A 141 -10.08 -32.41 1.20
N TYR A 142 -8.78 -32.65 1.16
CA TYR A 142 -7.82 -32.06 2.09
C TYR A 142 -7.83 -30.52 2.03
N GLN A 143 -7.85 -29.94 0.83
CA GLN A 143 -7.93 -28.48 0.65
C GLN A 143 -9.24 -27.89 1.20
N VAL A 144 -10.37 -28.59 1.01
CA VAL A 144 -11.67 -28.17 1.54
C VAL A 144 -11.73 -28.31 3.06
N GLU A 145 -11.18 -29.38 3.63
CA GLU A 145 -11.10 -29.59 5.09
C GLU A 145 -10.21 -28.54 5.75
N TYR A 146 -9.05 -28.23 5.17
CA TYR A 146 -8.18 -27.14 5.63
C TYR A 146 -8.90 -25.79 5.59
N LYS A 147 -9.61 -25.49 4.50
CA LYS A 147 -10.38 -24.25 4.38
C LYS A 147 -11.54 -24.19 5.38
N ARG A 148 -12.17 -25.31 5.68
CA ARG A 148 -13.21 -25.40 6.72
C ARG A 148 -12.63 -25.09 8.09
N GLU A 149 -11.48 -25.66 8.43
CA GLU A 149 -10.81 -25.44 9.72
C GLU A 149 -10.41 -23.97 9.90
N MET A 150 -9.84 -23.33 8.87
CA MET A 150 -9.53 -21.90 8.89
C MET A 150 -10.77 -21.03 9.12
N LEU A 151 -11.89 -21.34 8.44
CA LEU A 151 -13.15 -20.61 8.61
C LEU A 151 -13.76 -20.86 10.00
N GLU A 152 -13.65 -22.07 10.56
CA GLU A 152 -14.08 -22.39 11.92
C GLU A 152 -13.28 -21.61 12.98
N GLU A 153 -11.96 -21.44 12.77
CA GLU A 153 -11.13 -20.58 13.62
C GLU A 153 -11.53 -19.11 13.53
N GLU A 154 -11.78 -18.61 12.31
CA GLU A 154 -12.23 -17.24 12.06
C GLU A 154 -13.58 -16.98 12.75
N VAL A 155 -14.54 -17.92 12.64
CA VAL A 155 -15.82 -17.84 13.36
C VAL A 155 -15.61 -17.82 14.88
N LYS A 156 -14.70 -18.63 15.43
CA LYS A 156 -14.38 -18.61 16.87
C LYS A 156 -13.74 -17.30 17.31
N ILE A 157 -12.96 -16.64 16.45
CA ILE A 157 -12.38 -15.32 16.72
C ILE A 157 -13.48 -14.26 16.70
N MET A 158 -14.31 -14.25 15.65
CA MET A 158 -15.44 -13.32 15.51
C MET A 158 -16.45 -13.46 16.66
N GLN A 159 -16.74 -14.68 17.11
CA GLN A 159 -17.59 -14.90 18.28
C GLN A 159 -16.96 -14.37 19.58
N ARG A 160 -15.63 -14.52 19.75
CA ARG A 160 -14.91 -13.95 20.91
C ARG A 160 -14.92 -12.43 20.87
N GLU A 161 -14.78 -11.81 19.70
CA GLU A 161 -14.88 -10.35 19.53
C GLU A 161 -16.30 -9.85 19.77
N TYR A 162 -17.31 -10.54 19.24
CA TYR A 162 -18.72 -10.24 19.49
C TYR A 162 -19.07 -10.34 20.99
N SER A 163 -18.48 -11.30 21.70
CA SER A 163 -18.65 -11.46 23.16
C SER A 163 -17.97 -10.34 23.97
N ARG A 164 -16.94 -9.69 23.41
CA ARG A 164 -16.22 -8.56 24.02
C ARG A 164 -16.88 -7.22 23.73
N MET A 165 -17.75 -7.14 22.73
CA MET A 165 -18.54 -5.93 22.51
C MET A 165 -19.50 -5.72 23.71
N PRO A 166 -19.58 -4.50 24.25
CA PRO A 166 -20.53 -4.19 25.32
C PRO A 166 -21.96 -4.51 24.86
N LYS A 167 -22.69 -5.31 25.65
CA LYS A 167 -24.09 -5.64 25.34
C LYS A 167 -24.93 -4.36 25.41
N ALA A 168 -26.01 -4.29 24.62
CA ALA A 168 -26.90 -3.13 24.56
C ALA A 168 -27.36 -2.63 25.95
N GLY A 169 -27.56 -3.54 26.91
CA GLY A 169 -27.92 -3.18 28.29
C GLY A 169 -26.83 -2.47 29.10
N GLU A 170 -25.54 -2.73 28.85
CA GLU A 170 -24.44 -2.01 29.49
C GLU A 170 -24.28 -0.61 28.92
N ILE A 171 -24.53 -0.46 27.62
CA ILE A 171 -24.55 0.85 26.94
C ILE A 171 -25.74 1.67 27.45
N GLU A 172 -26.94 1.08 27.58
CA GLU A 172 -28.10 1.76 28.17
C GLU A 172 -27.87 2.16 29.63
N LYS A 173 -27.22 1.32 30.44
CA LYS A 173 -26.85 1.67 31.81
C LYS A 173 -25.90 2.87 31.85
N LYS A 174 -24.90 2.90 30.97
CA LYS A 174 -23.94 4.00 30.86
C LYS A 174 -24.58 5.29 30.34
N ILE A 175 -25.55 5.18 29.43
CA ILE A 175 -26.38 6.30 28.97
C ILE A 175 -27.22 6.84 30.12
N LYS A 176 -27.86 5.98 30.93
CA LYS A 176 -28.62 6.40 32.11
C LYS A 176 -27.74 7.06 33.17
N GLU A 177 -26.55 6.52 33.43
CA GLU A 177 -25.58 7.13 34.36
C GLU A 177 -25.11 8.50 33.88
N LEU A 178 -24.83 8.65 32.57
CA LEU A 178 -24.46 9.94 31.97
C LEU A 178 -25.63 10.93 31.97
N GLN A 179 -26.86 10.48 31.74
CA GLN A 179 -28.06 11.31 31.84
C GLN A 179 -28.27 11.80 33.27
N ALA A 180 -28.12 10.93 34.27
CA ALA A 180 -28.20 11.30 35.68
C ALA A 180 -27.10 12.32 36.06
N ALA A 181 -25.86 12.10 35.63
CA ALA A 181 -24.76 13.04 35.86
C ALA A 181 -24.98 14.39 35.17
N CYS A 182 -25.57 14.41 33.96
CA CYS A 182 -25.96 15.64 33.28
C CYS A 182 -27.09 16.39 34.00
N GLU A 183 -28.08 15.67 34.56
CA GLU A 183 -29.14 16.29 35.36
C GLU A 183 -28.61 16.87 36.68
N GLU A 184 -27.65 16.18 37.31
CA GLU A 184 -27.00 16.64 38.53
C GLU A 184 -26.14 17.89 38.28
N MET A 185 -25.35 17.90 37.20
CA MET A 185 -24.63 19.11 36.76
C MET A 185 -25.58 20.28 36.45
N LYS A 186 -26.75 20.03 35.85
CA LYS A 186 -27.75 21.08 35.61
C LYS A 186 -28.28 21.68 36.92
N LYS A 187 -28.56 20.83 37.92
CA LYS A 187 -28.97 21.30 39.26
C LYS A 187 -27.86 22.10 39.94
N GLU A 188 -26.61 21.66 39.81
CA GLU A 188 -25.47 22.38 40.38
C GLU A 188 -25.23 23.74 39.69
N ILE A 189 -25.40 23.83 38.38
CA ILE A 189 -25.35 25.11 37.64
C ILE A 189 -26.43 26.08 38.16
N VAL A 190 -27.66 25.61 38.37
CA VAL A 190 -28.75 26.43 38.92
C VAL A 190 -28.43 26.88 40.34
N ASN A 191 -27.88 25.99 41.18
CA ASN A 191 -27.46 26.32 42.54
C ASN A 191 -26.33 27.37 42.54
N ARG A 192 -25.29 27.21 41.71
CA ARG A 192 -24.19 28.18 41.56
C ARG A 192 -24.67 29.53 41.03
N GLN A 193 -25.67 29.54 40.16
CA GLN A 193 -26.30 30.78 39.68
C GLN A 193 -27.08 31.49 40.79
N MET A 194 -27.79 30.75 41.64
CA MET A 194 -28.45 31.30 42.83
C MET A 194 -27.43 31.84 43.83
N GLU A 195 -26.37 31.08 44.13
CA GLU A 195 -25.26 31.47 45.02
C GLU A 195 -24.55 32.74 44.51
N SER A 196 -24.34 32.84 43.19
CA SER A 196 -23.75 34.04 42.59
C SER A 196 -24.67 35.26 42.69
N LYS A 197 -26.00 35.08 42.69
CA LYS A 197 -26.95 36.17 42.92
C LYS A 197 -26.94 36.64 44.38
N THR A 198 -27.01 35.72 45.34
CA THR A 198 -26.94 36.08 46.76
C THR A 198 -25.61 36.73 47.13
N LEU A 199 -24.48 36.22 46.65
CA LEU A 199 -23.17 36.84 46.89
C LEU A 199 -23.06 38.24 46.26
N LYS A 200 -23.72 38.49 45.13
CA LYS A 200 -23.78 39.84 44.54
C LYS A 200 -24.61 40.80 45.39
N GLU A 201 -25.76 40.36 45.88
CA GLU A 201 -26.60 41.13 46.80
C GLU A 201 -25.88 41.41 48.12
N ASP A 202 -25.16 40.42 48.68
CA ASP A 202 -24.36 40.59 49.88
C ASP A 202 -23.22 41.60 49.67
N VAL A 203 -22.50 41.54 48.55
CA VAL A 203 -21.46 42.51 48.21
C VAL A 203 -22.05 43.92 48.05
N GLU A 204 -23.21 44.07 47.42
CA GLU A 204 -23.92 45.34 47.32
C GLU A 204 -24.33 45.89 48.69
N ASN A 205 -24.85 45.04 49.58
CA ASN A 205 -25.21 45.39 50.95
C ASN A 205 -23.98 45.79 51.77
N THR A 206 -22.88 45.04 51.68
CA THR A 206 -21.62 45.37 52.38
C THR A 206 -21.03 46.68 51.86
N LYS A 207 -21.12 46.93 50.56
CA LYS A 207 -20.69 48.20 49.95
C LYS A 207 -21.54 49.37 50.44
N ARG A 208 -22.84 49.17 50.62
CA ARG A 208 -23.77 50.16 51.18
C ARG A 208 -23.49 50.44 52.66
N GLN A 209 -23.20 49.41 53.44
CA GLN A 209 -22.78 49.49 54.84
C GLN A 209 -21.47 50.30 54.98
N ASN A 210 -20.45 49.94 54.20
CA ASN A 210 -19.15 50.64 54.19
C ASN A 210 -19.28 52.11 53.76
N GLN A 211 -20.20 52.43 52.85
CA GLN A 211 -20.49 53.82 52.49
C GLN A 211 -21.16 54.62 53.61
N LEU A 212 -21.96 53.97 54.45
CA LEU A 212 -22.58 54.59 55.63
C LEU A 212 -21.52 54.82 56.72
N GLU A 213 -20.71 53.80 57.00
CA GLU A 213 -19.60 53.89 57.95
C GLU A 213 -18.54 54.91 57.53
N ALA A 214 -18.24 55.03 56.24
CA ALA A 214 -17.34 56.06 55.72
C ALA A 214 -17.90 57.48 55.93
N LYS A 215 -19.22 57.67 55.75
CA LYS A 215 -19.88 58.96 56.00
C LYS A 215 -19.92 59.31 57.49
N ASP A 216 -20.07 58.32 58.37
CA ASP A 216 -20.04 58.57 59.81
C ASP A 216 -18.62 58.81 60.31
N LEU A 217 -17.61 58.15 59.73
CA LEU A 217 -16.20 58.46 59.96
C LEU A 217 -15.83 59.87 59.49
N GLU A 218 -16.39 60.33 58.37
CA GLU A 218 -16.20 61.68 57.83
C GLU A 218 -16.80 62.75 58.75
N LYS A 219 -17.98 62.51 59.33
CA LYS A 219 -18.56 63.40 60.36
C LYS A 219 -17.73 63.45 61.65
N GLU A 220 -17.23 62.31 62.11
CA GLU A 220 -16.35 62.24 63.29
C GLU A 220 -15.00 62.95 63.02
N LEU A 221 -14.49 62.88 61.79
CA LEU A 221 -13.30 63.62 61.35
C LEU A 221 -13.55 65.13 61.32
N ASP A 222 -14.70 65.58 60.80
CA ASP A 222 -15.10 66.99 60.80
C ASP A 222 -15.29 67.55 62.22
N GLU A 223 -15.84 66.75 63.15
CA GLU A 223 -15.93 67.09 64.58
C GLU A 223 -14.53 67.15 65.24
N MET A 224 -13.63 66.24 64.87
CA MET A 224 -12.24 66.26 65.35
C MET A 224 -11.45 67.45 64.82
N GLU A 225 -11.69 67.88 63.58
CA GLU A 225 -11.08 69.08 62.98
C GLU A 225 -11.62 70.37 63.61
N ARG A 226 -12.91 70.44 63.95
CA ARG A 226 -13.47 71.52 64.76
C ARG A 226 -12.84 71.61 66.15
N LEU A 227 -12.68 70.48 66.84
CA LEU A 227 -12.03 70.41 68.16
C LEU A 227 -10.52 70.76 68.09
N LYS A 228 -9.83 70.42 66.99
CA LYS A 228 -8.45 70.84 66.72
C LYS A 228 -8.34 72.34 66.41
N ALA A 229 -9.31 72.91 65.69
CA ALA A 229 -9.33 74.35 65.37
C ALA A 229 -9.51 75.24 66.62
N ASP A 230 -10.21 74.75 67.64
CA ASP A 230 -10.38 75.45 68.92
C ASP A 230 -9.15 75.30 69.84
N LEU A 231 -8.39 74.20 69.73
CA LEU A 231 -7.15 73.97 70.48
C LEU A 231 -5.96 74.78 69.91
N VAL A 232 -5.91 75.00 68.59
CA VAL A 232 -4.81 75.70 67.89
C VAL A 232 -4.81 77.22 68.11
N LYS A 233 -5.93 77.81 68.57
CA LYS A 233 -6.00 79.26 68.86
C LYS A 233 -5.27 79.69 70.13
N VAL A 234 -4.85 78.78 71.02
CA VAL A 234 -4.39 79.14 72.37
C VAL A 234 -2.89 78.88 72.65
N ASN A 235 -2.14 78.12 71.84
CA ASN A 235 -0.72 77.89 72.16
C ASN A 235 0.23 77.86 70.94
N THR A 236 0.94 78.98 70.80
CA THR A 236 2.39 79.07 70.51
C THR A 236 2.89 78.76 69.09
N LEU A 237 2.72 79.78 68.23
CA LEU A 237 3.36 80.02 66.92
C LEU A 237 4.89 79.76 66.75
N PRO A 238 5.78 79.75 67.77
CA PRO A 238 7.23 79.69 67.47
C PRO A 238 7.85 78.31 67.21
N ASN A 239 7.23 77.18 67.57
CA ASN A 239 7.86 75.84 67.50
C ASN A 239 7.48 75.00 66.25
N GLN A 240 6.62 75.51 65.36
CA GLN A 240 6.13 74.76 64.19
C GLN A 240 7.07 74.85 62.97
N LEU A 241 7.86 75.92 62.85
CA LEU A 241 8.71 76.17 61.67
C LEU A 241 9.93 75.24 61.56
N GLU A 242 10.42 74.66 62.67
CA GLU A 242 11.60 73.78 62.65
C GLU A 242 11.25 72.30 62.30
N LYS A 243 10.02 71.86 62.59
CA LYS A 243 9.54 70.50 62.27
C LYS A 243 9.03 70.37 60.83
N GLU A 244 8.50 71.44 60.25
CA GLU A 244 8.03 71.46 58.85
C GLU A 244 9.20 71.42 57.85
N ALA A 245 10.32 72.08 58.16
CA ALA A 245 11.54 72.02 57.33
C ALA A 245 12.12 70.60 57.20
N ASN A 246 12.10 69.82 58.29
CA ASN A 246 12.58 68.43 58.29
C ASN A 246 11.62 67.44 57.58
N LYS A 247 10.32 67.75 57.54
CA LYS A 247 9.30 66.94 56.84
C LYS A 247 9.37 67.12 55.33
N LEU A 248 9.60 68.36 54.87
CA LEU A 248 9.81 68.70 53.46
C LEU A 248 11.09 68.07 52.88
N ALA A 249 12.17 67.99 53.67
CA ALA A 249 13.42 67.34 53.24
C ALA A 249 13.26 65.83 53.01
N ARG A 250 12.46 65.14 53.84
CA ARG A 250 12.15 63.70 53.66
C ARG A 250 11.25 63.47 52.44
N GLN A 251 10.22 64.29 52.26
CA GLN A 251 9.35 64.22 51.09
C GLN A 251 10.10 64.46 49.77
N LYS A 252 11.08 65.37 49.76
CA LYS A 252 11.94 65.59 48.59
C LYS A 252 12.76 64.34 48.24
N ASN A 253 13.36 63.68 49.23
CA ASN A 253 14.16 62.46 49.01
C ASN A 253 13.29 61.27 48.55
N ASP A 254 12.07 61.14 49.08
CA ASP A 254 11.14 60.09 48.65
C ASP A 254 10.68 60.30 47.20
N ILE A 255 10.41 61.55 46.80
CA ILE A 255 10.08 61.90 45.41
C ILE A 255 11.28 61.67 44.48
N GLU A 256 12.51 62.05 44.87
CA GLU A 256 13.71 61.78 44.08
C GLU A 256 13.99 60.28 43.89
N ASN A 257 13.70 59.46 44.91
CA ASN A 257 13.81 58.01 44.81
C ASN A 257 12.72 57.40 43.92
N GLN A 258 11.48 57.89 44.00
CA GLN A 258 10.39 57.49 43.10
C GLN A 258 10.68 57.87 41.65
N LEU A 259 11.27 59.04 41.41
CA LEU A 259 11.63 59.51 40.08
C LEU A 259 12.74 58.65 39.46
N LYS A 260 13.75 58.26 40.26
CA LYS A 260 14.78 57.28 39.83
C LYS A 260 14.19 55.90 39.53
N GLN A 261 13.24 55.42 40.33
CA GLN A 261 12.54 54.16 40.06
C GLN A 261 11.75 54.24 38.74
N LEU A 262 10.98 55.30 38.55
CA LEU A 262 10.24 55.53 37.30
C LEU A 262 11.16 55.62 36.08
N GLU A 263 12.35 56.22 36.24
CA GLU A 263 13.33 56.33 35.17
C GLU A 263 13.96 54.97 34.81
N THR A 264 14.21 54.11 35.81
CA THR A 264 14.62 52.73 35.56
C THR A 264 13.52 51.89 34.91
N GLU A 265 12.26 52.07 35.32
CA GLU A 265 11.10 51.43 34.69
C GLU A 265 10.92 51.89 33.25
N TYR A 266 11.11 53.19 32.98
CA TYR A 266 11.07 53.73 31.63
C TYR A 266 12.18 53.15 30.75
N GLN A 267 13.42 53.07 31.23
CA GLN A 267 14.51 52.47 30.47
C GLN A 267 14.29 50.97 30.19
N THR A 268 13.74 50.22 31.15
CA THR A 268 13.39 48.81 30.93
C THR A 268 12.25 48.66 29.92
N LEU A 269 11.23 49.52 29.95
CA LEU A 269 10.17 49.53 28.93
C LEU A 269 10.73 49.83 27.53
N VAL A 270 11.63 50.80 27.40
CA VAL A 270 12.28 51.14 26.13
C VAL A 270 13.09 49.97 25.58
N SER A 271 13.84 49.28 26.45
CA SER A 271 14.56 48.05 26.10
C SER A 271 13.61 46.93 25.62
N ASN A 272 12.49 46.73 26.32
CA ASN A 272 11.49 45.75 25.92
C ASN A 272 10.84 46.08 24.58
N VAL A 273 10.52 47.35 24.31
CA VAL A 273 9.98 47.80 23.01
C VAL A 273 10.99 47.56 21.88
N SER A 274 12.28 47.80 22.13
CA SER A 274 13.37 47.47 21.19
C SER A 274 13.42 45.97 20.88
N GLN A 275 13.39 45.11 21.90
CA GLN A 275 13.38 43.66 21.71
C GLN A 275 12.14 43.16 20.97
N HIS A 276 10.96 43.70 21.26
CA HIS A 276 9.73 43.35 20.56
C HIS A 276 9.75 43.76 19.08
N LYS A 277 10.37 44.90 18.74
CA LYS A 277 10.58 45.29 17.34
C LYS A 277 11.51 44.34 16.61
N SER A 278 12.62 43.89 17.23
CA SER A 278 13.51 42.88 16.64
C SER A 278 12.76 41.57 16.35
N LYS A 279 12.03 41.06 17.35
CA LYS A 279 11.23 39.84 17.19
C LYS A 279 10.14 39.98 16.13
N HIS A 280 9.54 41.15 15.99
CA HIS A 280 8.54 41.38 14.94
C HIS A 280 9.16 41.30 13.55
N SER A 281 10.36 41.89 13.37
CA SER A 281 11.11 41.81 12.11
C SER A 281 11.48 40.37 11.76
N GLU A 282 11.97 39.59 12.74
CA GLU A 282 12.28 38.16 12.55
C GLU A 282 11.04 37.35 12.16
N LEU A 283 9.89 37.60 12.79
CA LEU A 283 8.63 36.93 12.45
C LEU A 283 8.12 37.29 11.05
N ASP A 284 8.32 38.54 10.61
CA ASP A 284 7.94 38.96 9.26
C ASP A 284 8.84 38.32 8.19
N GLU A 285 10.13 38.14 8.46
CA GLU A 285 11.04 37.39 7.60
C GLU A 285 10.65 35.90 7.52
N GLU A 286 10.39 35.24 8.66
CA GLU A 286 9.90 33.85 8.69
C GLU A 286 8.57 33.71 7.93
N LYS A 287 7.66 34.67 8.06
CA LYS A 287 6.40 34.69 7.31
C LYS A 287 6.64 34.79 5.81
N TYR A 288 7.55 35.66 5.38
CA TYR A 288 7.89 35.81 3.96
C TYR A 288 8.51 34.53 3.38
N GLU A 289 9.41 33.87 4.12
CA GLU A 289 10.01 32.59 3.70
C GLU A 289 8.97 31.46 3.59
N THR A 290 8.06 31.37 4.56
CA THR A 290 6.99 30.36 4.54
C THR A 290 5.97 30.60 3.41
N GLU A 291 5.66 31.86 3.09
CA GLU A 291 4.83 32.20 1.92
C GLU A 291 5.51 31.84 0.59
N GLN A 292 6.82 32.06 0.48
CA GLN A 292 7.62 31.65 -0.69
C GLN A 292 7.62 30.12 -0.85
N GLU A 293 7.83 29.37 0.24
CA GLU A 293 7.82 27.92 0.21
C GLU A 293 6.44 27.37 -0.14
N LEU A 294 5.36 27.97 0.40
CA LEU A 294 3.99 27.60 0.04
C LEU A 294 3.73 27.76 -1.46
N LYS A 295 4.19 28.86 -2.08
CA LYS A 295 4.07 29.08 -3.54
C LYS A 295 4.83 28.03 -4.34
N LYS A 296 6.03 27.64 -3.90
CA LYS A 296 6.80 26.56 -4.55
C LYS A 296 6.06 25.22 -4.47
N GLN A 297 5.55 24.87 -3.29
CA GLN A 297 4.78 23.64 -3.09
C GLN A 297 3.49 23.62 -3.93
N GLN A 298 2.79 24.75 -4.04
CA GLN A 298 1.63 24.90 -4.93
C GLN A 298 1.99 24.70 -6.41
N SER A 299 3.14 25.23 -6.86
CA SER A 299 3.62 25.01 -8.23
C SER A 299 3.92 23.53 -8.52
N ILE A 300 4.55 22.83 -7.56
CA ILE A 300 4.85 21.40 -7.69
C ILE A 300 3.55 20.59 -7.72
N LEU A 301 2.58 20.92 -6.87
CA LEU A 301 1.28 20.25 -6.85
C LEU A 301 0.56 20.41 -8.20
N ASN A 302 0.50 21.63 -8.74
CA ASN A 302 -0.11 21.90 -10.05
C ASN A 302 0.60 21.13 -11.18
N GLN A 303 1.92 20.98 -11.11
CA GLN A 303 2.66 20.17 -12.07
C GLN A 303 2.29 18.69 -11.95
N LYS A 304 2.21 18.15 -10.72
CA LYS A 304 1.83 16.76 -10.47
C LYS A 304 0.40 16.45 -10.89
N GLU A 305 -0.53 17.40 -10.72
CA GLU A 305 -1.90 17.27 -11.22
C GLU A 305 -1.96 17.22 -12.74
N ARG A 306 -1.12 18.00 -13.45
CA ARG A 306 -1.02 17.92 -14.91
C ARG A 306 -0.45 16.58 -15.36
N GLU A 307 0.65 16.13 -14.74
CA GLU A 307 1.25 14.82 -15.03
C GLU A 307 0.25 13.68 -14.80
N LEU A 308 -0.57 13.75 -13.74
CA LEU A 308 -1.62 12.76 -13.47
C LEU A 308 -2.71 12.80 -14.54
N ASN A 309 -3.14 13.98 -14.98
CA ASN A 309 -4.14 14.12 -16.05
C ASN A 309 -3.63 13.57 -17.38
N ASP A 310 -2.37 13.79 -17.72
CA ASP A 310 -1.77 13.25 -18.94
C ASP A 310 -1.66 11.72 -18.86
N LEU A 311 -1.24 11.18 -17.71
CA LEU A 311 -1.20 9.74 -17.48
C LEU A 311 -2.59 9.08 -17.54
N MET A 312 -3.64 9.76 -17.06
CA MET A 312 -5.01 9.28 -17.20
C MET A 312 -5.45 9.21 -18.67
N LYS A 313 -5.11 10.21 -19.48
CA LYS A 313 -5.40 10.18 -20.92
C LYS A 313 -4.65 9.03 -21.62
N ASP A 314 -3.38 8.82 -21.29
CA ASP A 314 -2.60 7.70 -21.84
C ASP A 314 -3.20 6.34 -21.45
N TYR A 315 -3.69 6.22 -20.22
CA TYR A 315 -4.42 5.04 -19.77
C TYR A 315 -5.73 4.81 -20.56
N GLU A 316 -6.50 5.86 -20.81
CA GLU A 316 -7.71 5.78 -21.65
C GLU A 316 -7.38 5.35 -23.08
N TYR A 317 -6.33 5.92 -23.70
CA TYR A 317 -5.86 5.50 -25.02
C TYR A 317 -5.40 4.03 -25.05
N ALA A 318 -4.72 3.57 -24.00
CA ALA A 318 -4.29 2.17 -23.90
C ALA A 318 -5.50 1.22 -23.77
N LYS A 319 -6.50 1.61 -22.97
CA LYS A 319 -7.74 0.86 -22.80
C LYS A 319 -8.53 0.74 -24.10
N ASP A 320 -8.66 1.83 -24.87
CA ASP A 320 -9.33 1.82 -26.17
C ASP A 320 -8.57 0.94 -27.18
N ARG A 321 -7.23 0.99 -27.17
CA ARG A 321 -6.40 0.11 -28.00
C ARG A 321 -6.60 -1.36 -27.64
N GLU A 322 -6.69 -1.69 -26.36
CA GLU A 322 -6.99 -3.05 -25.90
C GLU A 322 -8.37 -3.52 -26.37
N ALA A 323 -9.38 -2.64 -26.32
CA ALA A 323 -10.72 -2.94 -26.81
C ALA A 323 -10.73 -3.28 -28.31
N VAL A 324 -9.99 -2.52 -29.13
CA VAL A 324 -9.81 -2.80 -30.56
C VAL A 324 -9.13 -4.16 -30.79
N LEU A 325 -8.01 -4.42 -30.10
CA LEU A 325 -7.31 -5.71 -30.22
C LEU A 325 -8.17 -6.90 -29.79
N ASN A 326 -9.02 -6.74 -28.79
CA ASN A 326 -9.98 -7.76 -28.37
C ASN A 326 -11.06 -8.01 -29.42
N ALA A 327 -11.56 -6.95 -30.08
CA ALA A 327 -12.50 -7.09 -31.20
C ALA A 327 -11.85 -7.82 -32.38
N ASP A 328 -10.63 -7.43 -32.76
CA ASP A 328 -9.86 -8.10 -33.82
C ASP A 328 -9.62 -9.57 -33.51
N ARG A 329 -9.22 -9.90 -32.28
CA ARG A 329 -9.09 -11.30 -31.82
C ARG A 329 -10.40 -12.06 -31.97
N GLY A 330 -11.54 -11.46 -31.63
CA GLY A 330 -12.86 -12.06 -31.82
C GLY A 330 -13.17 -12.38 -33.29
N THR A 331 -12.83 -11.46 -34.21
CA THR A 331 -13.00 -11.70 -35.66
C THR A 331 -12.10 -12.81 -36.17
N LEU A 332 -10.84 -12.87 -35.72
CA LEU A 332 -9.89 -13.93 -36.06
C LEU A 332 -10.31 -15.30 -35.50
N ASP A 333 -10.87 -15.34 -34.29
CA ASP A 333 -11.42 -16.58 -33.72
C ASP A 333 -12.62 -17.09 -34.52
N MET A 334 -13.49 -16.20 -35.01
CA MET A 334 -14.60 -16.59 -35.89
C MET A 334 -14.12 -17.10 -37.24
N SER A 335 -13.13 -16.42 -37.85
CA SER A 335 -12.54 -16.88 -39.12
C SER A 335 -11.82 -18.22 -38.96
N LEU A 336 -11.11 -18.44 -37.87
CA LEU A 336 -10.47 -19.72 -37.55
C LEU A 336 -11.51 -20.83 -37.39
N ARG A 337 -12.60 -20.59 -36.66
CA ARG A 337 -13.71 -21.56 -36.53
C ARG A 337 -14.33 -21.90 -37.88
N HIS A 338 -14.51 -20.90 -38.75
CA HIS A 338 -15.01 -21.10 -40.09
C HIS A 338 -14.06 -21.99 -40.92
N ILE A 339 -12.76 -21.69 -40.95
CA ILE A 339 -11.74 -22.48 -41.65
C ILE A 339 -11.67 -23.93 -41.11
N LEU A 340 -11.78 -24.11 -39.79
CA LEU A 340 -11.81 -25.45 -39.19
C LEU A 340 -13.04 -26.25 -39.61
N LEU A 341 -14.20 -25.60 -39.72
CA LEU A 341 -15.42 -26.21 -40.23
C LEU A 341 -15.28 -26.59 -41.71
N GLU A 342 -14.75 -25.69 -42.53
CA GLU A 342 -14.48 -25.97 -43.95
C GLU A 342 -13.50 -27.14 -44.13
N LYS A 343 -12.42 -27.19 -43.33
CA LYS A 343 -11.47 -28.31 -43.32
C LYS A 343 -12.16 -29.62 -42.99
N LYS A 344 -13.06 -29.63 -42.00
CA LYS A 344 -13.85 -30.81 -41.64
C LYS A 344 -14.75 -31.24 -42.79
N ASN A 345 -15.50 -30.31 -43.38
CA ASN A 345 -16.39 -30.59 -44.52
C ASN A 345 -15.62 -31.13 -45.73
N ALA A 346 -14.44 -30.58 -46.02
CA ALA A 346 -13.55 -31.05 -47.07
C ALA A 346 -13.01 -32.46 -46.78
N HIS A 347 -12.62 -32.73 -45.53
CA HIS A 347 -12.20 -34.07 -45.10
C HIS A 347 -13.32 -35.10 -45.25
N ASP A 348 -14.54 -34.77 -44.81
CA ASP A 348 -15.71 -35.64 -44.93
C ASP A 348 -16.05 -35.90 -46.40
N SER A 349 -15.98 -34.87 -47.25
CA SER A 349 -16.17 -34.98 -48.70
C SER A 349 -15.11 -35.86 -49.36
N HIS A 350 -13.84 -35.71 -48.97
CA HIS A 350 -12.74 -36.55 -49.46
C HIS A 350 -12.89 -38.01 -49.01
N SER A 351 -13.26 -38.23 -47.75
CA SER A 351 -13.53 -39.56 -47.19
C SER A 351 -14.67 -40.25 -47.95
N TRP A 352 -15.75 -39.53 -48.23
CA TRP A 352 -16.85 -40.04 -49.04
C TRP A 352 -16.42 -40.38 -50.48
N ARG A 353 -15.69 -39.48 -51.16
CA ARG A 353 -15.15 -39.72 -52.51
C ARG A 353 -14.19 -40.91 -52.55
N SER A 354 -13.38 -41.11 -51.51
CA SER A 354 -12.48 -42.26 -51.43
C SER A 354 -13.27 -43.57 -51.33
N ARG A 355 -14.35 -43.60 -50.54
CA ARG A 355 -15.21 -44.79 -50.43
C ARG A 355 -15.92 -45.10 -51.75
N GLU A 356 -16.37 -44.09 -52.48
CA GLU A 356 -16.99 -44.29 -53.79
C GLU A 356 -15.96 -44.79 -54.82
N LYS A 357 -14.76 -44.22 -54.85
CA LYS A 357 -13.64 -44.72 -55.67
C LYS A 357 -13.32 -46.19 -55.35
N ASP A 358 -13.29 -46.59 -54.08
CA ASP A 358 -13.01 -47.98 -53.69
C ASP A 358 -14.16 -48.94 -54.02
N LYS A 359 -15.40 -48.44 -54.06
CA LYS A 359 -16.56 -49.18 -54.57
C LYS A 359 -16.45 -49.36 -56.08
N ASP A 360 -16.21 -48.29 -56.84
CA ASP A 360 -16.03 -48.33 -58.29
C ASP A 360 -14.86 -49.23 -58.69
N MET A 361 -13.74 -49.19 -57.97
CA MET A 361 -12.60 -50.07 -58.20
C MET A 361 -12.97 -51.55 -58.00
N ARG A 362 -13.80 -51.88 -57.01
CA ARG A 362 -14.30 -53.25 -56.81
C ARG A 362 -15.23 -53.67 -57.95
N THR A 363 -16.12 -52.78 -58.39
CA THR A 363 -17.01 -53.02 -59.53
C THR A 363 -16.22 -53.25 -60.81
N MET A 364 -15.20 -52.42 -61.04
CA MET A 364 -14.30 -52.51 -62.20
C MET A 364 -13.54 -53.84 -62.19
N LYS A 365 -12.93 -54.25 -61.07
CA LYS A 365 -12.27 -55.57 -60.95
C LYS A 365 -13.22 -56.75 -61.21
N LYS A 366 -14.49 -56.64 -60.78
CA LYS A 366 -15.51 -57.65 -61.08
C LYS A 366 -15.81 -57.72 -62.58
N MET A 367 -15.92 -56.57 -63.25
CA MET A 367 -16.12 -56.50 -64.70
C MET A 367 -14.90 -57.01 -65.47
N GLU A 368 -13.67 -56.69 -65.05
CA GLU A 368 -12.44 -57.24 -65.61
C GLU A 368 -12.40 -58.77 -65.51
N LEU A 369 -12.79 -59.33 -64.36
CA LEU A 369 -12.87 -60.79 -64.20
C LEU A 369 -13.93 -61.41 -65.11
N GLN A 370 -15.11 -60.79 -65.22
CA GLN A 370 -16.15 -61.25 -66.15
C GLN A 370 -15.69 -61.18 -67.61
N MET A 371 -14.97 -60.13 -67.99
CA MET A 371 -14.38 -60.00 -69.32
C MET A 371 -13.38 -61.12 -69.58
N LYS A 372 -12.49 -61.41 -68.62
CA LYS A 372 -11.53 -62.52 -68.74
C LYS A 372 -12.21 -63.88 -68.90
N VAL A 373 -13.27 -64.14 -68.14
CA VAL A 373 -14.08 -65.37 -68.29
C VAL A 373 -14.73 -65.43 -69.67
N ALA A 374 -15.24 -64.30 -70.18
CA ALA A 374 -15.80 -64.22 -71.53
C ALA A 374 -14.73 -64.48 -72.61
N GLU A 375 -13.53 -63.92 -72.46
CA GLU A 375 -12.39 -64.17 -73.35
C GLU A 375 -11.97 -65.65 -73.36
N GLU A 376 -11.88 -66.28 -72.19
CA GLU A 376 -11.60 -67.72 -72.05
C GLU A 376 -12.70 -68.56 -72.71
N SER A 377 -13.98 -68.19 -72.54
CA SER A 377 -15.12 -68.87 -73.19
C SER A 377 -15.10 -68.72 -74.72
N LEU A 378 -14.68 -67.56 -75.23
CA LEU A 378 -14.50 -67.30 -76.65
C LEU A 378 -13.35 -68.12 -77.22
N ALA A 379 -12.22 -68.21 -76.52
CA ALA A 379 -11.09 -69.05 -76.90
C ALA A 379 -11.48 -70.53 -76.96
N HIS A 380 -12.26 -71.01 -75.99
CA HIS A 380 -12.82 -72.36 -75.99
C HIS A 380 -13.74 -72.61 -77.20
N THR A 381 -14.65 -71.67 -77.47
CA THR A 381 -15.57 -71.74 -78.62
C THR A 381 -14.82 -71.75 -79.96
N LYS A 382 -13.76 -70.94 -80.10
CA LYS A 382 -12.87 -70.95 -81.27
C LYS A 382 -12.19 -72.32 -81.44
N THR A 383 -11.71 -72.91 -80.36
CA THR A 383 -11.10 -74.25 -80.37
C THR A 383 -12.09 -75.33 -80.81
N ILE A 384 -13.35 -75.26 -80.37
CA ILE A 384 -14.43 -76.15 -80.82
C ILE A 384 -14.73 -75.93 -82.30
N HIS A 385 -14.85 -74.69 -82.74
CA HIS A 385 -15.07 -74.36 -84.16
C HIS A 385 -13.97 -74.94 -85.05
N GLU A 386 -12.71 -74.85 -84.61
CA GLU A 386 -11.56 -75.41 -85.34
C GLU A 386 -11.61 -76.95 -85.43
N LYS A 387 -12.07 -77.62 -84.36
CA LYS A 387 -12.35 -79.07 -84.37
C LYS A 387 -13.52 -79.47 -85.28
N VAL A 388 -14.60 -78.68 -85.30
CA VAL A 388 -15.75 -78.95 -86.18
C VAL A 388 -15.37 -78.71 -87.63
N LYS A 389 -14.59 -77.66 -87.91
CA LYS A 389 -14.05 -77.38 -89.24
C LYS A 389 -13.16 -78.53 -89.73
N SER A 390 -12.28 -79.06 -88.89
CA SER A 390 -11.46 -80.22 -89.26
C SER A 390 -12.27 -81.51 -89.44
N GLN A 391 -13.42 -81.65 -88.77
CA GLN A 391 -14.37 -82.75 -89.01
C GLN A 391 -15.16 -82.58 -90.32
N VAL A 392 -15.47 -81.34 -90.74
CA VAL A 392 -16.12 -81.05 -92.03
C VAL A 392 -15.14 -81.21 -93.20
N ASP A 393 -13.88 -80.80 -93.03
CA ASP A 393 -12.81 -81.00 -94.02
C ASP A 393 -12.42 -82.49 -94.18
N GLY A 394 -12.83 -83.36 -93.24
CA GLY A 394 -12.63 -84.81 -93.26
C GLY A 394 -13.80 -85.64 -93.79
N MET A 395 -14.89 -85.03 -94.28
CA MET A 395 -16.02 -85.74 -94.92
C MET A 395 -15.80 -85.87 -96.45
N PRO A 396 -15.90 -87.09 -97.02
CA PRO A 396 -15.67 -87.31 -98.45
C PRO A 396 -16.78 -86.70 -99.31
N LYS A 397 -16.38 -85.95 -100.33
CA LYS A 397 -17.23 -85.46 -101.42
C LYS A 397 -17.58 -86.62 -102.37
N ASP A 398 -18.86 -86.75 -102.67
CA ASP A 398 -19.48 -87.63 -103.66
C ASP A 398 -18.87 -87.43 -105.05
N ASP A 399 -18.27 -88.50 -105.61
CA ASP A 399 -17.51 -88.51 -106.87
C ASP A 399 -18.31 -89.23 -107.96
N GLY A 400 -19.21 -88.47 -108.61
CA GLY A 400 -20.07 -88.93 -109.70
C GLY A 400 -19.32 -89.23 -111.00
N SER A 401 -18.76 -90.45 -111.11
CA SER A 401 -18.09 -90.93 -112.35
C SER A 401 -18.73 -92.19 -112.97
N LEU A 402 -20.06 -92.28 -112.90
CA LEU A 402 -20.90 -93.36 -113.45
C LEU A 402 -21.43 -93.08 -114.89
N GLN A 403 -20.64 -92.51 -115.81
CA GLN A 403 -21.11 -92.24 -117.19
C GLN A 403 -20.06 -92.38 -118.32
N LYS A 404 -18.97 -93.13 -118.12
CA LYS A 404 -18.02 -93.53 -119.21
C LYS A 404 -17.70 -95.03 -119.26
N LYS A 405 -18.40 -95.84 -118.46
CA LYS A 405 -18.34 -97.31 -118.46
C LYS A 405 -19.49 -97.97 -119.24
N LYS A 406 -20.20 -97.19 -120.08
CA LYS A 406 -21.38 -97.65 -120.82
C LYS A 406 -21.14 -97.94 -122.32
N ASP A 407 -20.00 -97.54 -122.90
CA ASP A 407 -19.82 -97.60 -124.37
C ASP A 407 -18.67 -98.54 -124.87
N ASP A 408 -17.70 -98.95 -124.06
CA ASP A 408 -16.51 -99.69 -124.56
C ASP A 408 -16.50 -101.20 -124.25
N LEU A 409 -17.52 -101.72 -123.56
CA LEU A 409 -17.66 -103.14 -123.18
C LEU A 409 -18.71 -103.88 -124.04
N ALA A 410 -18.89 -103.43 -125.28
CA ALA A 410 -19.81 -104.01 -126.28
C ALA A 410 -19.15 -104.43 -127.60
N LYS A 411 -17.81 -104.49 -127.70
CA LYS A 411 -17.14 -105.02 -128.91
C LYS A 411 -15.99 -105.99 -128.60
N GLU A 412 -16.38 -107.26 -128.59
CA GLU A 412 -15.58 -108.35 -129.15
C GLU A 412 -14.65 -109.11 -128.20
N VAL A 413 -15.32 -109.93 -127.39
CA VAL A 413 -14.89 -111.28 -126.97
C VAL A 413 -14.91 -112.29 -128.14
N GLU A 414 -15.09 -111.89 -129.40
CA GLU A 414 -15.17 -112.81 -130.54
C GLU A 414 -13.84 -112.93 -131.31
N GLN A 415 -12.73 -113.16 -130.61
CA GLN A 415 -11.51 -113.67 -131.22
C GLN A 415 -10.69 -114.50 -130.23
N THR A 416 -11.34 -115.56 -129.75
CA THR A 416 -10.81 -116.92 -129.81
C THR A 416 -9.30 -117.08 -129.89
N LYS A 417 -8.76 -117.75 -128.88
CA LYS A 417 -8.13 -119.08 -129.05
C LYS A 417 -7.38 -119.26 -130.37
N ARG A 418 -6.06 -119.07 -130.37
CA ARG A 418 -5.17 -119.78 -131.32
C ARG A 418 -3.68 -119.90 -131.04
N ALA A 419 -3.17 -119.79 -129.81
CA ALA A 419 -1.75 -120.13 -129.61
C ALA A 419 -1.40 -120.67 -128.22
N LEU A 420 -1.35 -122.00 -128.12
CA LEU A 420 -0.68 -122.77 -127.08
C LEU A 420 0.01 -123.95 -127.80
N ALA A 421 1.34 -124.01 -127.81
CA ALA A 421 2.16 -125.24 -127.82
C ALA A 421 3.68 -124.98 -128.02
N THR A 422 4.48 -125.85 -127.38
CA THR A 422 5.94 -126.19 -127.51
C THR A 422 6.92 -125.54 -126.50
N GLN A 423 7.87 -126.24 -125.84
CA GLN A 423 8.25 -127.67 -125.70
C GLN A 423 9.39 -127.86 -124.65
N ASN A 424 9.61 -129.12 -124.26
CA ASN A 424 10.38 -129.79 -123.18
C ASN A 424 11.90 -130.14 -123.41
N ASN A 425 12.62 -130.49 -122.31
CA ASN A 425 13.65 -131.58 -122.07
C ASN A 425 15.19 -131.37 -121.81
N LEU A 426 15.71 -132.29 -120.94
CA LEU A 426 17.00 -132.60 -120.22
C LEU A 426 18.34 -132.70 -121.03
N THR A 427 19.59 -132.85 -120.51
CA THR A 427 20.21 -133.82 -119.54
C THR A 427 21.73 -133.56 -119.29
N ALA A 428 22.32 -134.15 -118.23
CA ALA A 428 23.72 -134.65 -118.07
C ALA A 428 24.92 -133.70 -117.76
N VAL A 429 24.96 -133.03 -116.58
CA VAL A 429 26.13 -132.27 -116.05
C VAL A 429 26.44 -132.60 -114.56
N GLU A 430 25.84 -133.64 -113.98
CA GLU A 430 25.70 -133.76 -112.52
C GLU A 430 26.87 -134.41 -111.76
N HIS A 431 27.91 -134.92 -112.41
CA HIS A 431 29.00 -135.60 -111.70
C HIS A 431 30.17 -134.68 -111.28
N VAL A 432 30.32 -133.49 -111.88
CA VAL A 432 31.41 -132.52 -111.55
C VAL A 432 30.95 -131.50 -110.50
N LYS A 433 29.65 -131.31 -110.29
CA LYS A 433 29.10 -130.37 -109.29
C LYS A 433 29.18 -130.88 -107.84
N LEU A 434 29.31 -132.20 -107.63
CA LEU A 434 29.27 -132.78 -106.29
C LEU A 434 30.53 -132.49 -105.46
N GLU A 435 31.71 -132.44 -106.08
CA GLU A 435 32.97 -132.07 -105.40
C GLU A 435 33.08 -130.57 -105.12
N ALA A 436 32.50 -129.71 -105.96
CA ALA A 436 32.45 -128.27 -105.72
C ALA A 436 31.51 -127.90 -104.55
N SER A 437 30.40 -128.61 -104.40
CA SER A 437 29.40 -128.35 -103.35
C SER A 437 29.91 -128.67 -101.94
N ALA A 438 30.80 -129.66 -101.79
CA ALA A 438 31.34 -130.04 -100.47
C ALA A 438 32.34 -128.99 -99.92
N ALA A 439 33.13 -128.36 -100.79
CA ALA A 439 34.04 -127.28 -100.41
C ALA A 439 33.28 -125.99 -100.01
N GLU A 440 32.17 -125.70 -100.70
CA GLU A 440 31.30 -124.57 -100.39
C GLU A 440 30.59 -124.73 -99.04
N GLU A 441 30.15 -125.95 -98.70
CA GLU A 441 29.56 -126.26 -97.40
C GLU A 441 30.55 -126.03 -96.24
N GLN A 442 31.82 -126.41 -96.42
CA GLN A 442 32.83 -126.21 -95.39
C GLN A 442 33.18 -124.73 -95.18
N ASN A 443 33.18 -123.91 -96.24
CA ASN A 443 33.32 -122.46 -96.12
C ASN A 443 32.13 -121.81 -95.39
N LEU A 444 30.89 -122.25 -95.69
CA LEU A 444 29.68 -121.76 -95.01
C LEU A 444 29.67 -122.11 -93.51
N LEU A 445 30.27 -123.24 -93.10
CA LEU A 445 30.43 -123.59 -91.69
C LEU A 445 31.41 -122.67 -90.96
N TYR A 446 32.51 -122.25 -91.62
CA TYR A 446 33.42 -121.24 -91.05
C TYR A 446 32.72 -119.88 -90.91
N GLU A 447 32.00 -119.41 -91.94
CA GLU A 447 31.23 -118.16 -91.85
C GLU A 447 30.14 -118.20 -90.79
N GLN A 448 29.45 -119.35 -90.62
CA GLN A 448 28.47 -119.52 -89.55
C GLN A 448 29.11 -119.45 -88.16
N SER A 449 30.34 -119.97 -88.01
CA SER A 449 31.10 -119.86 -86.76
C SER A 449 31.46 -118.40 -86.45
N ASP A 450 31.93 -117.66 -87.45
CA ASP A 450 32.30 -116.25 -87.31
C ASP A 450 31.08 -115.37 -86.98
N LEU A 451 29.95 -115.57 -87.66
CA LEU A 451 28.69 -114.87 -87.36
C LEU A 451 28.17 -115.19 -85.96
N ARG A 452 28.38 -116.41 -85.45
CA ARG A 452 28.02 -116.75 -84.06
C ARG A 452 28.86 -115.98 -83.05
N ILE A 453 30.17 -115.81 -83.31
CA ILE A 453 31.04 -114.98 -82.47
C ILE A 453 30.56 -113.53 -82.50
N GLU A 454 30.26 -112.98 -83.67
CA GLU A 454 29.77 -111.61 -83.82
C GLU A 454 28.43 -111.38 -83.10
N VAL A 455 27.49 -112.32 -83.18
CA VAL A 455 26.22 -112.24 -82.44
C VAL A 455 26.45 -112.20 -80.92
N VAL A 456 27.39 -113.00 -80.40
CA VAL A 456 27.75 -112.97 -78.98
C VAL A 456 28.37 -111.62 -78.59
N GLU A 457 29.26 -111.07 -79.42
CA GLU A 457 29.88 -109.77 -79.18
C GLU A 457 28.87 -108.61 -79.23
N LEU A 458 27.96 -108.61 -80.22
CA LEU A 458 26.88 -107.63 -80.33
C LEU A 458 25.90 -107.73 -79.16
N THR A 459 25.58 -108.95 -78.70
CA THR A 459 24.74 -109.16 -77.52
C THR A 459 25.40 -108.61 -76.26
N ARG A 460 26.73 -108.82 -76.10
CA ARG A 460 27.50 -108.24 -74.99
C ARG A 460 27.50 -106.71 -75.05
N LEU A 461 27.72 -106.12 -76.23
CA LEU A 461 27.68 -104.66 -76.41
C LEU A 461 26.29 -104.08 -76.13
N ALA A 462 25.23 -104.76 -76.55
CA ALA A 462 23.85 -104.35 -76.26
C ALA A 462 23.55 -104.38 -74.75
N ALA A 463 24.03 -105.40 -74.03
CA ALA A 463 23.93 -105.47 -72.58
C ALA A 463 24.67 -104.32 -71.88
N ILE A 464 25.93 -104.05 -72.27
CA ILE A 464 26.70 -102.91 -71.74
C ILE A 464 25.97 -101.57 -72.00
N LYS A 465 25.39 -101.38 -73.19
CA LYS A 465 24.64 -100.16 -73.52
C LYS A 465 23.32 -100.06 -72.76
N ALA A 466 22.67 -101.17 -72.44
CA ALA A 466 21.49 -101.19 -71.58
C ALA A 466 21.87 -100.78 -70.14
N ASP A 467 22.95 -101.33 -69.59
CA ASP A 467 23.46 -100.99 -68.25
C ASP A 467 23.90 -99.52 -68.17
N GLU A 468 24.62 -99.01 -69.17
CA GLU A 468 24.98 -97.59 -69.26
C GLU A 468 23.75 -96.67 -69.28
N ARG A 469 22.69 -97.06 -70.02
CA ARG A 469 21.44 -96.30 -70.08
C ARG A 469 20.75 -96.28 -68.73
N GLU A 470 20.67 -97.43 -68.07
CA GLU A 470 20.05 -97.54 -66.74
C GLU A 470 20.84 -96.76 -65.69
N GLN A 471 22.17 -96.84 -65.73
CA GLN A 471 23.04 -96.07 -64.85
C GLN A 471 22.86 -94.55 -65.05
N LYS A 472 22.85 -94.07 -66.31
CA LYS A 472 22.59 -92.66 -66.62
C LYS A 472 21.19 -92.21 -66.19
N ALA A 473 20.17 -93.06 -66.33
CA ALA A 473 18.83 -92.76 -65.85
C ALA A 473 18.78 -92.61 -64.32
N ARG A 474 19.45 -93.50 -63.58
CA ARG A 474 19.57 -93.39 -62.12
C ARG A 474 20.33 -92.14 -61.69
N ASP A 475 21.44 -91.82 -62.35
CA ASP A 475 22.21 -90.62 -62.04
C ASP A 475 21.46 -89.33 -62.40
N PHE A 476 20.69 -89.32 -63.49
CA PHE A 476 19.76 -88.24 -63.83
C PHE A 476 18.71 -88.05 -62.72
N MET A 477 18.03 -89.12 -62.29
CA MET A 477 17.03 -89.04 -61.20
C MET A 477 17.64 -88.52 -59.89
N ARG A 478 18.86 -88.96 -59.53
CA ARG A 478 19.57 -88.44 -58.35
C ARG A 478 19.90 -86.95 -58.49
N ALA A 479 20.34 -86.52 -59.66
CA ALA A 479 20.63 -85.12 -59.94
C ALA A 479 19.36 -84.26 -59.91
N GLU A 480 18.26 -84.76 -60.46
CA GLU A 480 16.94 -84.13 -60.47
C GLU A 480 16.40 -83.97 -59.04
N MET A 481 16.46 -85.01 -58.20
CA MET A 481 16.09 -84.91 -56.79
C MET A 481 16.95 -83.89 -56.02
N ARG A 482 18.27 -83.85 -56.26
CA ARG A 482 19.16 -82.85 -55.65
C ARG A 482 18.81 -81.43 -56.10
N TYR A 483 18.50 -81.24 -57.38
CA TYR A 483 18.07 -79.96 -57.93
C TYR A 483 16.76 -79.48 -57.29
N HIS A 484 15.76 -80.36 -57.19
CA HIS A 484 14.49 -80.03 -56.53
C HIS A 484 14.68 -79.64 -55.06
N LYS A 485 15.47 -80.42 -54.31
CA LYS A 485 15.79 -80.09 -52.92
C LYS A 485 16.50 -78.75 -52.80
N ALA A 486 17.52 -78.49 -53.61
CA ALA A 486 18.22 -77.21 -53.61
C ALA A 486 17.30 -76.03 -53.98
N ARG A 487 16.33 -76.24 -54.88
CA ARG A 487 15.33 -75.23 -55.26
C ARG A 487 14.35 -74.93 -54.12
N GLU A 488 13.91 -75.95 -53.38
CA GLU A 488 13.06 -75.77 -52.20
C GLU A 488 13.81 -75.09 -51.05
N ASP A 489 15.06 -75.49 -50.80
CA ASP A 489 15.93 -74.85 -49.81
C ASP A 489 16.16 -73.38 -50.17
N LYS A 490 16.42 -73.08 -51.44
CA LYS A 490 16.55 -71.69 -51.93
C LYS A 490 15.26 -70.89 -51.67
N LYS A 491 14.10 -71.44 -52.01
CA LYS A 491 12.80 -70.77 -51.78
C LYS A 491 12.56 -70.51 -50.28
N THR A 492 12.90 -71.46 -49.43
CA THR A 492 12.80 -71.33 -47.97
C THR A 492 13.73 -70.22 -47.45
N LYS A 493 14.96 -70.16 -47.96
CA LYS A 493 15.92 -69.10 -47.61
C LYS A 493 15.48 -67.73 -48.11
N GLU A 494 14.90 -67.64 -49.31
CA GLU A 494 14.33 -66.39 -49.84
C GLU A 494 13.19 -65.87 -48.95
N LEU A 495 12.30 -66.75 -48.48
CA LEU A 495 11.24 -66.39 -47.53
C LEU A 495 11.82 -65.91 -46.17
N GLN A 496 12.83 -66.59 -45.64
CA GLN A 496 13.52 -66.16 -44.41
C GLN A 496 14.16 -64.77 -44.58
N ILE A 497 14.79 -64.50 -45.72
CA ILE A 497 15.38 -63.18 -46.02
C ILE A 497 14.29 -62.11 -46.07
N GLU A 498 13.13 -62.40 -46.66
CA GLU A 498 12.02 -61.45 -46.72
C GLU A 498 11.46 -61.13 -45.32
N ASP A 499 11.28 -62.15 -44.48
CA ASP A 499 10.84 -61.97 -43.09
C ASP A 499 11.86 -61.16 -42.27
N HIS A 500 13.16 -61.43 -42.42
CA HIS A 500 14.19 -60.65 -41.76
C HIS A 500 14.24 -59.20 -42.27
N LYS A 501 14.01 -58.96 -43.56
CA LYS A 501 13.89 -57.60 -44.11
C LYS A 501 12.69 -56.85 -43.53
N LYS A 502 11.54 -57.50 -43.38
CA LYS A 502 10.35 -56.92 -42.74
C LYS A 502 10.63 -56.57 -41.28
N LYS A 503 11.21 -57.48 -40.51
CA LYS A 503 11.62 -57.22 -39.11
C LYS A 503 12.62 -56.08 -38.99
N TYR A 504 13.59 -55.99 -39.91
CA TYR A 504 14.54 -54.89 -39.96
C TYR A 504 13.86 -53.54 -40.23
N GLN A 505 12.93 -53.49 -41.17
CA GLN A 505 12.15 -52.29 -41.47
C GLN A 505 11.28 -51.88 -40.28
N GLU A 506 10.60 -52.81 -39.63
CA GLU A 506 9.82 -52.55 -38.41
C GLU A 506 10.71 -51.99 -37.29
N MET A 507 11.90 -52.56 -37.07
CA MET A 507 12.84 -52.07 -36.07
C MET A 507 13.34 -50.66 -36.41
N GLN A 508 13.63 -50.37 -37.68
CA GLN A 508 13.99 -49.02 -38.12
C GLN A 508 12.87 -48.00 -37.88
N ILE A 509 11.62 -48.38 -38.13
CA ILE A 509 10.46 -47.51 -37.87
C ILE A 509 10.37 -47.24 -36.36
N LYS A 510 10.47 -48.28 -35.52
CA LYS A 510 10.48 -48.13 -34.05
C LYS A 510 11.60 -47.22 -33.56
N LEU A 511 12.82 -47.39 -34.08
CA LEU A 511 13.95 -46.52 -33.76
C LEU A 511 13.69 -45.06 -34.12
N LYS A 512 13.11 -44.79 -35.29
CA LYS A 512 12.72 -43.43 -35.70
C LYS A 512 11.64 -42.85 -34.79
N ASP A 513 10.68 -43.66 -34.37
CA ASP A 513 9.61 -43.21 -33.47
C ASP A 513 10.15 -42.92 -32.06
N PHE A 514 11.09 -43.73 -31.56
CA PHE A 514 11.81 -43.44 -30.30
C PHE A 514 12.64 -42.16 -30.38
N ALA A 515 13.33 -41.90 -31.50
CA ALA A 515 14.08 -40.67 -31.69
C ALA A 515 13.16 -39.44 -31.64
N LYS A 516 12.01 -39.49 -32.33
CA LYS A 516 10.99 -38.43 -32.25
C LYS A 516 10.45 -38.24 -30.83
N LEU A 517 10.16 -39.33 -30.13
CA LEU A 517 9.67 -39.26 -28.76
C LEU A 517 10.71 -38.62 -27.82
N TYR A 518 11.99 -38.97 -28.00
CA TYR A 518 13.08 -38.35 -27.26
C TYR A 518 13.17 -36.84 -27.54
N ASP A 519 13.04 -36.40 -28.79
CA ASP A 519 13.02 -34.98 -29.13
C ASP A 519 11.85 -34.23 -28.48
N VAL A 520 10.66 -34.85 -28.44
CA VAL A 520 9.50 -34.28 -27.74
C VAL A 520 9.79 -34.13 -26.24
N ILE A 521 10.27 -35.19 -25.58
CA ILE A 521 10.60 -35.16 -24.15
C ILE A 521 11.70 -34.13 -23.86
N LYS A 522 12.72 -34.05 -24.71
CA LYS A 522 13.80 -33.05 -24.60
C LYS A 522 13.26 -31.62 -24.72
N ASN A 523 12.35 -31.38 -25.67
CA ASN A 523 11.71 -30.07 -25.83
C ASN A 523 10.81 -29.73 -24.64
N GLU A 524 10.06 -30.69 -24.10
CA GLU A 524 9.26 -30.50 -22.88
C GLU A 524 10.14 -30.23 -21.66
N ARG A 525 11.24 -30.97 -21.48
CA ARG A 525 12.23 -30.70 -20.43
C ARG A 525 12.76 -29.28 -20.53
N ASN A 526 13.19 -28.85 -21.72
CA ASN A 526 13.70 -27.50 -21.95
C ASN A 526 12.62 -26.44 -21.64
N LYS A 527 11.36 -26.69 -22.02
CA LYS A 527 10.25 -25.80 -21.69
C LYS A 527 10.04 -25.70 -20.17
N CYS A 528 10.08 -26.81 -19.45
CA CYS A 528 9.97 -26.83 -17.99
C CYS A 528 11.15 -26.10 -17.33
N VAL A 529 12.38 -26.30 -17.79
CA VAL A 529 13.56 -25.58 -17.29
C VAL A 529 13.42 -24.08 -17.51
N ASN A 530 12.99 -23.64 -18.70
CA ASN A 530 12.74 -22.22 -18.98
C ASN A 530 11.64 -21.65 -18.08
N LEU A 531 10.54 -22.38 -17.87
CA LEU A 531 9.47 -21.96 -16.96
C LEU A 531 9.96 -21.85 -15.52
N ILE A 532 10.77 -22.78 -15.04
CA ILE A 532 11.38 -22.73 -13.70
C ILE A 532 12.30 -21.52 -13.59
N GLN A 533 13.14 -21.26 -14.59
CA GLN A 533 14.06 -20.11 -14.60
C GLN A 533 13.29 -18.79 -14.59
N THR A 534 12.29 -18.62 -15.47
CA THR A 534 11.43 -17.43 -15.50
C THR A 534 10.66 -17.25 -14.19
N SER A 535 10.13 -18.34 -13.61
CA SER A 535 9.43 -18.29 -12.32
C SER A 535 10.38 -17.89 -11.19
N THR A 536 11.60 -18.42 -11.18
CA THR A 536 12.63 -18.11 -10.17
C THR A 536 13.08 -16.66 -10.28
N GLN A 537 13.30 -16.16 -11.50
CA GLN A 537 13.62 -14.75 -11.74
C GLN A 537 12.49 -13.84 -11.27
N LYS A 538 11.23 -14.11 -11.66
CA LYS A 538 10.07 -13.34 -11.20
C LYS A 538 9.93 -13.36 -9.67
N ALA A 539 10.21 -14.49 -9.02
CA ALA A 539 10.19 -14.58 -7.57
C ALA A 539 11.29 -13.71 -6.91
N ALA A 540 12.48 -13.62 -7.53
CA ALA A 540 13.56 -12.75 -7.07
C ALA A 540 13.20 -11.26 -7.25
N GLU A 541 12.70 -10.86 -8.41
CA GLU A 541 12.22 -9.50 -8.69
C GLU A 541 11.12 -9.08 -7.70
N MET A 542 10.16 -9.97 -7.42
CA MET A 542 9.10 -9.71 -6.44
C MET A 542 9.64 -9.57 -5.01
N LYS A 543 10.66 -10.35 -4.62
CA LYS A 543 11.32 -10.21 -3.31
C LYS A 543 12.03 -8.85 -3.20
N GLU A 544 12.69 -8.40 -4.26
CA GLU A 544 13.33 -7.08 -4.30
C GLU A 544 12.30 -5.96 -4.23
N LYS A 545 11.19 -6.07 -4.96
CA LYS A 545 10.06 -5.15 -4.88
C LYS A 545 9.47 -5.06 -3.46
N ILE A 546 9.33 -6.20 -2.78
CA ILE A 546 8.88 -6.23 -1.37
C ILE A 546 9.86 -5.49 -0.47
N LYS A 547 11.17 -5.67 -0.64
CA LYS A 547 12.19 -4.94 0.14
C LYS A 547 12.13 -3.43 -0.10
N ILE A 548 11.97 -3.00 -1.35
CA ILE A 548 11.82 -1.57 -1.68
C ILE A 548 10.59 -0.98 -1.00
N LEU A 549 9.44 -1.67 -1.07
CA LEU A 549 8.21 -1.23 -0.42
C LEU A 549 8.34 -1.22 1.11
N GLN A 550 9.05 -2.17 1.71
CA GLN A 550 9.34 -2.17 3.15
C GLN A 550 10.17 -0.95 3.55
N ASN A 551 11.22 -0.62 2.80
CA ASN A 551 12.02 0.58 3.02
C ASN A 551 11.17 1.85 2.87
N GLU A 552 10.28 1.90 1.87
CA GLU A 552 9.39 3.04 1.66
C GLU A 552 8.39 3.20 2.82
N ILE A 553 7.84 2.10 3.34
CA ILE A 553 7.01 2.11 4.55
C ILE A 553 7.79 2.65 5.76
N GLU A 554 9.06 2.27 5.94
CA GLU A 554 9.89 2.76 7.05
C GLU A 554 10.20 4.26 6.93
N ILE A 555 10.51 4.74 5.71
CA ILE A 555 10.70 6.16 5.41
C ILE A 555 9.41 6.93 5.73
N LEU A 556 8.26 6.45 5.26
CA LEU A 556 6.96 7.06 5.52
C LEU A 556 6.62 7.08 7.01
N ARG A 557 6.88 6.00 7.75
CA ARG A 557 6.70 5.95 9.21
C ARG A 557 7.56 6.99 9.92
N THR A 558 8.84 7.10 9.54
CA THR A 558 9.75 8.09 10.11
C THR A 558 9.27 9.52 9.82
N ASN A 559 8.82 9.79 8.60
CA ASN A 559 8.26 11.08 8.20
C ASN A 559 6.99 11.42 8.98
N VAL A 560 6.07 10.46 9.17
CA VAL A 560 4.86 10.64 9.99
C VAL A 560 5.23 10.98 11.43
N MET A 561 6.15 10.22 12.05
CA MET A 561 6.61 10.51 13.41
C MET A 561 7.24 11.90 13.55
N GLN A 562 8.02 12.35 12.56
CA GLN A 562 8.60 13.69 12.56
C GLN A 562 7.51 14.77 12.43
N LYS A 563 6.52 14.58 11.54
CA LYS A 563 5.39 15.50 11.38
C LYS A 563 4.52 15.57 12.64
N ASP A 564 4.27 14.45 13.30
CA ASP A 564 3.55 14.40 14.59
C ASP A 564 4.30 15.16 15.68
N LYS A 565 5.63 15.01 15.77
CA LYS A 565 6.45 15.77 16.71
C LYS A 565 6.38 17.28 16.45
N LEU A 566 6.43 17.70 15.18
CA LEU A 566 6.26 19.11 14.80
C LEU A 566 4.86 19.63 15.12
N LEU A 567 3.82 18.84 14.86
CA LEU A 567 2.44 19.17 15.18
C LEU A 567 2.25 19.32 16.69
N GLN A 568 2.79 18.42 17.49
CA GLN A 568 2.74 18.51 18.95
C GLN A 568 3.45 19.77 19.47
N LYS A 569 4.63 20.11 18.92
CA LYS A 569 5.32 21.37 19.23
C LYS A 569 4.48 22.59 18.89
N SER A 570 3.80 22.58 17.73
CA SER A 570 2.90 23.66 17.32
C SER A 570 1.68 23.78 18.25
N ARG A 571 1.05 22.66 18.61
CA ARG A 571 -0.07 22.62 19.58
C ARG A 571 0.31 23.20 20.93
N LEU A 572 1.50 22.84 21.45
CA LEU A 572 2.01 23.40 22.70
C LEU A 572 2.26 24.92 22.61
N LYS A 573 2.86 25.39 21.52
CA LYS A 573 3.04 26.83 21.27
C LYS A 573 1.68 27.55 21.21
N HIS A 574 0.70 26.99 20.50
CA HIS A 574 -0.63 27.57 20.39
C HIS A 574 -1.34 27.64 21.75
N MET A 575 -1.26 26.58 22.56
CA MET A 575 -1.80 26.57 23.93
C MET A 575 -1.15 27.65 24.79
N HIS A 576 0.18 27.80 24.72
CA HIS A 576 0.90 28.85 25.44
C HIS A 576 0.45 30.25 25.01
N LEU A 577 0.28 30.49 23.70
CA LEU A 577 -0.22 31.76 23.18
C LEU A 577 -1.65 32.06 23.62
N ILE A 578 -2.53 31.06 23.71
CA ILE A 578 -3.88 31.22 24.26
C ILE A 578 -3.82 31.69 25.71
N VAL A 579 -3.03 31.01 26.55
CA VAL A 579 -2.87 31.37 27.96
C VAL A 579 -2.32 32.80 28.11
N MET A 580 -1.31 33.17 27.32
CA MET A 580 -0.75 34.51 27.32
C MET A 580 -1.78 35.57 26.88
N ARG A 581 -2.53 35.30 25.80
CA ARG A 581 -3.60 36.19 25.31
C ARG A 581 -4.66 36.41 26.38
N ASP A 582 -5.10 35.35 27.06
CA ASP A 582 -6.14 35.44 28.08
C ASP A 582 -5.62 36.16 29.33
N GLY A 583 -4.35 35.98 29.69
CA GLY A 583 -3.66 36.77 30.71
C GLY A 583 -3.65 38.27 30.37
N LEU A 584 -3.24 38.62 29.15
CA LEU A 584 -3.23 40.01 28.68
C LEU A 584 -4.64 40.62 28.62
N ARG A 585 -5.65 39.87 28.16
CA ARG A 585 -7.05 40.33 28.16
C ARG A 585 -7.56 40.62 29.56
N ASN A 586 -7.22 39.76 30.54
CA ASN A 586 -7.56 40.00 31.93
C ASN A 586 -6.90 41.26 32.46
N GLU A 587 -5.63 41.49 32.14
CA GLU A 587 -4.93 42.71 32.57
C GLU A 587 -5.55 43.96 31.93
N VAL A 588 -5.85 43.93 30.63
CA VAL A 588 -6.56 45.03 29.97
C VAL A 588 -7.92 45.28 30.62
N ALA A 589 -8.68 44.25 30.96
CA ALA A 589 -9.98 44.40 31.63
C ALA A 589 -9.85 45.07 33.01
N LYS A 590 -8.82 44.71 33.80
CA LYS A 590 -8.53 45.38 35.07
C LYS A 590 -8.17 46.85 34.88
N GLN A 591 -7.31 47.17 33.92
CA GLN A 591 -6.92 48.55 33.63
C GLN A 591 -8.10 49.40 33.14
N VAL A 592 -9.00 48.81 32.35
CA VAL A 592 -10.25 49.48 31.94
C VAL A 592 -11.14 49.76 33.14
N ALA A 593 -11.32 48.79 34.05
CA ALA A 593 -12.11 48.98 35.27
C ALA A 593 -11.54 50.10 36.15
N PHE A 594 -10.21 50.11 36.35
CA PHE A 594 -9.53 51.18 37.09
C PHE A 594 -9.72 52.55 36.42
N CYS A 595 -9.55 52.65 35.10
CA CYS A 595 -9.81 53.87 34.36
C CYS A 595 -11.27 54.35 34.49
N THR A 596 -12.25 53.44 34.49
CA THR A 596 -13.67 53.82 34.66
C THR A 596 -13.96 54.34 36.06
N GLU A 597 -13.37 53.73 37.09
CA GLU A 597 -13.50 54.20 38.47
C GLU A 597 -12.87 55.60 38.62
N MET A 598 -11.67 55.80 38.09
CA MET A 598 -10.98 57.09 38.14
C MET A 598 -11.70 58.18 37.33
N LYS A 599 -12.37 57.82 36.23
CA LYS A 599 -13.26 58.75 35.52
C LYS A 599 -14.49 59.12 36.36
N ALA A 600 -15.08 58.15 37.07
CA ALA A 600 -16.22 58.42 37.94
C ALA A 600 -15.84 59.35 39.10
N THR A 601 -14.66 59.18 39.70
CA THR A 601 -14.18 60.10 40.75
C THR A 601 -13.91 61.50 40.22
N VAL A 602 -13.31 61.64 39.03
CA VAL A 602 -13.13 62.94 38.38
C VAL A 602 -14.47 63.62 38.11
N GLU A 603 -15.48 62.89 37.64
CA GLU A 603 -16.79 63.47 37.35
C GLU A 603 -17.53 63.87 38.63
N GLN A 604 -17.38 63.09 39.71
CA GLN A 604 -17.86 63.45 41.03
C GLN A 604 -17.19 64.75 41.53
N GLN A 605 -15.87 64.84 41.43
CA GLN A 605 -15.11 66.04 41.80
C GLN A 605 -15.53 67.27 40.99
N LYS A 606 -15.83 67.13 39.69
CA LYS A 606 -16.37 68.23 38.88
C LYS A 606 -17.73 68.71 39.37
N MET A 607 -18.62 67.79 39.74
CA MET A 607 -19.93 68.15 40.30
C MET A 607 -19.76 68.92 41.61
N ASP A 608 -18.84 68.50 42.47
CA ASP A 608 -18.60 69.16 43.76
C ASP A 608 -17.92 70.52 43.57
N LEU A 609 -16.98 70.65 42.62
CA LEU A 609 -16.43 71.95 42.20
C LEU A 609 -17.54 72.89 41.66
N SER A 610 -18.49 72.38 40.88
CA SER A 610 -19.61 73.18 40.38
C SER A 610 -20.50 73.69 41.52
N LYS A 611 -20.79 72.85 42.52
CA LYS A 611 -21.54 73.26 43.73
C LYS A 611 -20.78 74.31 44.54
N LEU A 612 -19.49 74.09 44.79
CA LEU A 612 -18.63 75.05 45.49
C LEU A 612 -18.59 76.39 44.77
N ASN A 613 -18.46 76.37 43.44
CA ASN A 613 -18.46 77.60 42.64
C ASN A 613 -19.81 78.32 42.69
N MET A 614 -20.94 77.58 42.71
CA MET A 614 -22.27 78.17 42.91
C MET A 614 -22.41 78.82 44.29
N MET A 615 -21.92 78.17 45.34
CA MET A 615 -21.90 78.74 46.70
C MET A 615 -20.99 79.97 46.79
N MET A 616 -19.83 79.94 46.14
CA MET A 616 -18.91 81.09 46.07
C MET A 616 -19.57 82.28 45.37
N ASN A 617 -20.18 82.07 44.21
CA ASN A 617 -20.92 83.12 43.49
C ASN A 617 -22.07 83.69 44.33
N GLN A 618 -22.80 82.85 45.06
CA GLN A 618 -23.83 83.32 45.99
C GLN A 618 -23.24 84.16 47.12
N GLY A 619 -22.12 83.72 47.73
CA GLY A 619 -21.42 84.48 48.76
C GLY A 619 -20.85 85.81 48.27
N GLU A 620 -20.36 85.86 47.02
CA GLU A 620 -19.94 87.10 46.36
C GLU A 620 -21.12 88.06 46.13
N GLU A 621 -22.26 87.55 45.68
CA GLU A 621 -23.49 88.33 45.49
C GLU A 621 -23.99 88.91 46.83
N GLU A 622 -24.02 88.11 47.89
CA GLU A 622 -24.37 88.54 49.24
C GLU A 622 -23.39 89.61 49.77
N SER A 623 -22.09 89.43 49.54
CA SER A 623 -21.05 90.40 49.88
C SER A 623 -21.22 91.72 49.10
N SER A 624 -21.58 91.65 47.82
CA SER A 624 -21.91 92.83 47.00
C SER A 624 -23.14 93.56 47.55
N LYS A 625 -24.23 92.83 47.81
CA LYS A 625 -25.46 93.41 48.42
C LYS A 625 -25.17 94.06 49.77
N LEU A 626 -24.27 93.47 50.57
CA LEU A 626 -23.85 94.04 51.85
C LEU A 626 -23.05 95.33 51.65
N ARG A 627 -22.07 95.37 50.74
CA ARG A 627 -21.33 96.59 50.38
C ARG A 627 -22.25 97.71 49.90
N ASP A 628 -23.23 97.40 49.06
CA ASP A 628 -24.22 98.39 48.59
C ASP A 628 -25.06 98.96 49.74
N ARG A 629 -25.49 98.11 50.69
CA ARG A 629 -26.19 98.56 51.90
C ARG A 629 -25.32 99.48 52.76
N TYR A 630 -24.07 99.10 52.99
CA TYR A 630 -23.12 99.95 53.73
C TYR A 630 -22.89 101.30 53.03
N SER A 631 -22.68 101.30 51.71
CA SER A 631 -22.52 102.54 50.94
C SER A 631 -23.75 103.45 51.04
N LYS A 632 -24.97 102.89 51.03
CA LYS A 632 -26.21 103.66 51.24
C LYS A 632 -26.28 104.28 52.64
N GLU A 633 -25.94 103.54 53.68
CA GLU A 633 -25.93 104.07 55.06
C GLU A 633 -24.83 105.11 55.26
N GLU A 634 -23.66 104.94 54.63
CA GLU A 634 -22.61 105.94 54.63
C GLU A 634 -23.07 107.24 53.96
N LYS A 635 -23.75 107.16 52.80
CA LYS A 635 -24.37 108.33 52.15
C LYS A 635 -25.37 109.02 53.07
N LYS A 636 -26.29 108.27 53.70
CA LYS A 636 -27.24 108.84 54.67
C LYS A 636 -26.54 109.51 55.85
N ARG A 637 -25.47 108.92 56.38
CA ARG A 637 -24.67 109.50 57.46
C ARG A 637 -24.03 110.82 57.00
N ASN A 638 -23.42 110.83 55.82
CA ASN A 638 -22.77 112.02 55.26
C ASN A 638 -23.80 113.13 54.99
N ASP A 639 -24.96 112.81 54.40
CA ASP A 639 -26.06 113.76 54.20
C ASP A 639 -26.57 114.34 55.52
N ARG A 640 -26.67 113.52 56.57
CA ARG A 640 -27.06 113.97 57.90
C ARG A 640 -25.97 114.84 58.53
N GLY A 641 -24.70 114.52 58.31
CA GLY A 641 -23.55 115.35 58.69
C GLY A 641 -23.61 116.74 58.06
N LEU A 642 -23.87 116.81 56.74
CA LEU A 642 -24.05 118.08 56.03
C LEU A 642 -25.22 118.90 56.60
N LYS A 643 -26.36 118.27 56.86
CA LYS A 643 -27.51 118.95 57.50
C LYS A 643 -27.20 119.45 58.92
N LEU A 644 -26.32 118.77 59.65
CA LEU A 644 -25.89 119.20 60.98
C LEU A 644 -25.03 120.46 60.89
N ILE A 645 -24.07 120.48 59.97
CA ILE A 645 -23.20 121.65 59.70
C ILE A 645 -24.05 122.84 59.29
N GLN A 646 -25.01 122.67 58.38
CA GLN A 646 -25.93 123.74 57.98
C GLN A 646 -26.70 124.32 59.16
N ARG A 647 -27.16 123.46 60.10
CA ARG A 647 -27.84 123.93 61.32
C ARG A 647 -26.89 124.63 62.28
N GLU A 648 -25.63 124.20 62.40
CA GLU A 648 -24.63 124.91 63.19
C GLU A 648 -24.34 126.29 62.60
N GLU A 649 -24.24 126.41 61.28
CA GLU A 649 -24.10 127.70 60.58
C GLU A 649 -25.31 128.61 60.85
N GLU A 650 -26.54 128.08 60.77
CA GLU A 650 -27.76 128.82 61.14
C GLU A 650 -27.71 129.32 62.59
N VAL A 651 -27.24 128.49 63.52
CA VAL A 651 -27.08 128.88 64.94
C VAL A 651 -26.03 129.97 65.10
N CYS A 652 -24.88 129.90 64.40
CA CYS A 652 -23.88 130.96 64.40
C CYS A 652 -24.47 132.29 63.90
N ILE A 653 -25.23 132.27 62.79
CA ILE A 653 -25.92 133.44 62.27
C ILE A 653 -26.89 134.02 63.31
N PHE A 654 -27.63 133.16 64.04
CA PHE A 654 -28.51 133.63 65.11
C PHE A 654 -27.76 134.27 66.27
N TYR A 655 -26.63 133.71 66.69
CA TYR A 655 -25.79 134.33 67.74
C TYR A 655 -25.29 135.71 67.32
N GLU A 656 -24.85 135.86 66.06
CA GLU A 656 -24.39 137.13 65.54
C GLU A 656 -25.52 138.16 65.46
N LYS A 657 -26.71 137.72 65.06
CA LYS A 657 -27.92 138.55 65.07
C LYS A 657 -28.30 139.01 66.47
N VAL A 658 -28.30 138.12 67.47
CA VAL A 658 -28.57 138.45 68.88
C VAL A 658 -27.54 139.46 69.39
N ASN A 659 -26.26 139.30 69.05
CA ASN A 659 -25.20 140.20 69.47
C ASN A 659 -25.37 141.61 68.86
N ILE A 660 -25.78 141.71 67.60
CA ILE A 660 -26.13 142.99 66.95
C ILE A 660 -27.34 143.64 67.64
N GLU A 661 -28.38 142.87 67.97
CA GLU A 661 -29.56 143.36 68.68
C GLU A 661 -29.21 143.84 70.10
N GLU A 662 -28.38 143.11 70.85
CA GLU A 662 -27.86 143.53 72.16
C GLU A 662 -27.07 144.84 72.07
N GLN A 663 -26.20 144.98 71.05
CA GLN A 663 -25.45 146.22 70.83
C GLN A 663 -26.38 147.39 70.50
N MET A 664 -27.43 147.16 69.71
CA MET A 664 -28.46 148.17 69.42
C MET A 664 -29.19 148.61 70.70
N ILE A 665 -29.58 147.66 71.56
CA ILE A 665 -30.21 147.96 72.86
C ILE A 665 -29.26 148.78 73.74
N ARG A 666 -27.97 148.42 73.77
CA ARG A 666 -26.95 149.13 74.56
C ARG A 666 -26.79 150.58 74.09
N ASN A 667 -26.70 150.80 72.78
CA ASN A 667 -26.66 152.14 72.21
C ASN A 667 -27.94 152.94 72.52
N GLY A 668 -29.11 152.30 72.40
CA GLY A 668 -30.39 152.91 72.78
C GLY A 668 -30.43 153.34 74.25
N ASN A 669 -29.90 152.53 75.17
CA ASN A 669 -29.81 152.87 76.59
C ASN A 669 -28.88 154.08 76.86
N VAL A 670 -27.77 154.20 76.14
CA VAL A 670 -26.86 155.36 76.26
C VAL A 670 -27.54 156.65 75.79
N GLU A 671 -28.22 156.61 74.65
CA GLU A 671 -28.98 157.75 74.12
C GLU A 671 -30.09 158.19 75.08
N LEU A 672 -30.77 157.21 75.71
CA LEU A 672 -31.82 157.46 76.69
C LEU A 672 -31.28 158.14 77.96
N GLN A 673 -30.13 157.69 78.47
CA GLN A 673 -29.43 158.37 79.57
C GLN A 673 -29.05 159.81 79.22
N ALA A 674 -28.54 160.07 78.01
CA ALA A 674 -28.20 161.43 77.57
C ALA A 674 -29.42 162.36 77.59
N ARG A 675 -30.58 161.86 77.15
CA ARG A 675 -31.85 162.62 77.21
C ARG A 675 -32.33 162.87 78.63
N GLU A 676 -32.16 161.90 79.54
CA GLU A 676 -32.48 162.08 80.96
C GLU A 676 -31.60 163.15 81.63
N GLU A 677 -30.33 163.26 81.25
CA GLU A 677 -29.42 164.32 81.71
C GLU A 677 -29.82 165.70 81.19
N GLU A 678 -30.21 165.80 79.91
CA GLU A 678 -30.77 167.02 79.30
C GLU A 678 -32.00 167.53 80.08
N ILE A 679 -32.93 166.63 80.42
CA ILE A 679 -34.10 166.95 81.24
C ILE A 679 -33.70 167.43 82.62
N ARG A 680 -32.68 166.82 83.23
CA ARG A 680 -32.14 167.23 84.54
C ARG A 680 -31.56 168.65 84.48
N PHE A 681 -30.81 168.97 83.43
CA PHE A 681 -30.23 170.30 83.23
C PHE A 681 -31.31 171.39 83.07
N LEU A 682 -32.33 171.14 82.23
CA LEU A 682 -33.45 172.07 82.03
C LEU A 682 -34.24 172.32 83.32
N LYS A 683 -34.45 171.30 84.16
CA LYS A 683 -35.08 171.46 85.48
C LYS A 683 -34.28 172.39 86.41
N LEU A 684 -32.94 172.37 86.31
CA LEU A 684 -32.05 173.20 87.12
C LEU A 684 -32.13 174.67 86.69
N GLN A 685 -32.16 174.94 85.39
CA GLN A 685 -32.38 176.30 84.85
C GLN A 685 -33.73 176.89 85.26
N ILE A 686 -34.81 176.09 85.24
CA ILE A 686 -36.15 176.52 85.70
C ILE A 686 -36.11 176.96 87.16
N ASN A 687 -35.38 176.24 88.03
CA ASN A 687 -35.28 176.59 89.44
C ASN A 687 -34.47 177.88 89.66
N GLU A 688 -33.48 178.16 88.83
CA GLU A 688 -32.66 179.36 88.94
C GLU A 688 -33.41 180.64 88.53
N GLU A 689 -34.23 180.57 87.48
CA GLU A 689 -35.12 181.67 87.08
C GLU A 689 -36.22 181.95 88.10
N LYS A 690 -36.79 180.92 88.73
CA LYS A 690 -37.74 181.09 89.85
C LYS A 690 -37.11 181.88 91.02
N ARG A 691 -35.83 181.63 91.30
CA ARG A 691 -35.09 182.30 92.38
C ARG A 691 -34.83 183.79 92.10
N LYS A 692 -34.63 184.16 90.82
CA LYS A 692 -34.52 185.57 90.39
C LYS A 692 -35.84 186.32 90.51
N GLN A 693 -36.98 185.68 90.23
CA GLN A 693 -38.30 186.30 90.39
C GLN A 693 -38.67 186.61 91.85
N GLU A 694 -38.33 185.72 92.80
CA GLU A 694 -38.58 185.95 94.23
C GLU A 694 -37.81 187.15 94.81
N LEU A 695 -36.59 187.41 94.32
CA LEU A 695 -35.76 188.55 94.73
C LEU A 695 -36.34 189.90 94.27
N LEU A 696 -36.96 189.94 93.08
CA LEU A 696 -37.59 191.15 92.53
C LEU A 696 -38.93 191.48 93.20
N TRP A 697 -39.67 190.48 93.69
CA TRP A 697 -40.98 190.69 94.34
C TRP A 697 -40.90 191.29 95.76
N LYS A 698 -39.76 191.18 96.47
CA LYS A 698 -39.60 191.71 97.84
C LYS A 698 -39.29 193.22 97.93
N GLN A 699 -39.02 193.92 96.82
CA GLN A 699 -38.60 195.34 96.81
C GLN A 699 -39.69 196.36 96.43
N LEU A 700 -41.00 196.00 96.32
CA LEU A 700 -41.96 196.82 95.56
C LEU A 700 -43.08 197.63 96.28
N PRO A 701 -43.33 197.62 97.62
CA PRO A 701 -44.20 198.67 98.20
C PRO A 701 -43.88 199.13 99.65
N ASN A 702 -42.87 200.00 99.83
CA ASN A 702 -42.81 200.99 100.95
C ASN A 702 -42.04 202.28 100.54
N LYS A 703 -42.30 202.76 99.31
CA LYS A 703 -41.95 204.10 98.79
C LYS A 703 -43.22 204.90 98.43
N LYS A 704 -44.25 204.82 99.29
CA LYS A 704 -45.46 205.68 99.28
C LYS A 704 -45.97 205.85 100.73
N ALA A 705 -45.46 206.88 101.43
CA ALA A 705 -45.92 207.52 102.70
C ALA A 705 -44.80 207.72 103.77
N LEU A 706 -43.60 208.27 103.49
CA LEU A 706 -43.24 209.70 103.32
C LEU A 706 -44.31 210.61 102.67
N ASP A 707 -45.46 210.63 103.32
CA ASP A 707 -46.46 211.71 103.32
C ASP A 707 -46.98 211.90 104.77
N GLU A 708 -46.13 211.57 105.76
CA GLU A 708 -46.15 212.15 107.09
C GLU A 708 -44.87 211.74 107.84
N ASN A 709 -43.96 212.71 107.88
CA ASN A 709 -42.67 212.83 108.60
C ASN A 709 -41.42 212.18 107.97
#